data_AF-A0A2B7XI05-F1
#
_entry.id   AF-A0A2B7XI05-F1
#
_cell.length_a   1.000
_cell.length_b   1.000
_cell.length_c   1.000
_cell.angle_alpha   90.00
_cell.angle_beta   90.00
_cell.angle_gamma   90.00
#
_symmetry.space_group_name_H-M   'P 1'
#
loop_
_entity.id
_entity.type
_entity.pdbx_description
1 polymer ?
#
loop_
_entity_poly.entity_id
_entity_poly.type
_entity_poly.pdbx_seq_one_letter_code
_entity_poly.pdbx_strand_id
1 'polypeptide(L)'
;MPVTPEDKAALQSFLSKEEILEPTSDRYAAETIAWSLYKNPKPQLVLVPKNLYSLASTVRYLYESDLDFAVRSGGNNSAGATDVELSMRAWDFFEFDQENETVVIGPGQTWADVDRKLEQVAPGYTVLSTRVPFIGVGGSLLVGGVSWFSGEHGMGIDPKNLLDAQVVMRDGSMLTRAMDPELIWALRGGGGNFGVVAGFKVKAYRYSQKIHAGMIRYQKPAIKTISQAVSDFSKRCTDPKLSVHVAVAGNAELNADMAKIEPAVSIYIFDANGEEHARSESGFKWAFDIEGAEDMTKEYNSIREVNELYAPLRHAGGKNTLLSTPLVDADDIDPDFVVRMAQWFKGAVKANSALAIGSFVILELMGKGIVASSGGPTMTALPHTTPRHILQLVAGYRPEADCSTQLALEVLEKGAAQIDPTHKPNEYLPSFVHNFHDLEQIYGPNYEHLRRLKTKYDPRGRLNKGAFIPPYPPKDTGLATPSTPFVQFPPHLPLSLSITMSNLAPSVFRQTLRACPRRCASVRPSAPRLAAARRCYASESKPAKAQAGVNVDTAIKAEQKAFIEQTGTRPKDTIVPSTPASGDAMMSPSAGILKQATVMDQGARPIYLDMQATTPTDPRVLDAMLPFLTGLYGNPHSRTHAYGWETEKATEQAREHVAKLIGADAKEIIFTSGATESNNMSIKGVARFFGRSGKKKHIITTQTEHKCVLDSCRHLQDEGFEVTYLPVQNNGLVKLEDLEAAIRPETALVSIMTVNNEIGVIQPIKEIGAICRKKKVFFHTDAAQAVGKIPIDVNEWNVDLLSISGHKIYGPKGIGACFVRRRPRVRLDPIITGGGQERGLRSGTLAPPLVVGIGEACRLAKEEMEYDAKRISALSKRLLNGLLSMEHTSLNGDPDKHYPGCVNVSFAYVEGESLLMALKDIALSSGSACTSASLEPSYVLRALGNSDESAHSSIRFGIGRFTTESEIDYVLKAVKERVTFLRELSPLWELVQEGVDLNTIEWSQH
;
A
#
# COMPACT_ATOMS: atom_id res chain seq x y z
N MET A 1 21.00 6.64 -27.81
CA MET A 1 21.89 5.90 -28.75
C MET A 1 21.16 4.65 -29.22
N PRO A 2 21.51 4.02 -30.36
CA PRO A 2 20.86 2.77 -30.76
C PRO A 2 21.01 1.72 -29.64
N VAL A 3 19.90 1.06 -29.28
CA VAL A 3 19.85 0.10 -28.16
C VAL A 3 20.73 -1.10 -28.51
N THR A 4 21.76 -1.36 -27.69
CA THR A 4 22.78 -2.36 -28.00
C THR A 4 22.31 -3.79 -27.68
N PRO A 5 22.99 -4.83 -28.21
CA PRO A 5 22.76 -6.20 -27.77
C PRO A 5 23.04 -6.42 -26.27
N GLU A 6 23.96 -5.63 -25.71
CA GLU A 6 24.33 -5.65 -24.29
C GLU A 6 23.21 -5.07 -23.42
N ASP A 7 22.58 -3.97 -23.86
CA ASP A 7 21.38 -3.41 -23.22
C ASP A 7 20.22 -4.40 -23.22
N LYS A 8 19.98 -5.06 -24.37
CA LYS A 8 18.94 -6.11 -24.47
C LYS A 8 19.23 -7.30 -23.55
N ALA A 9 20.50 -7.70 -23.42
CA ALA A 9 20.90 -8.78 -22.50
C ALA A 9 20.75 -8.37 -21.02
N ALA A 10 21.07 -7.12 -20.67
CA ALA A 10 20.86 -6.58 -19.33
C ALA A 10 19.37 -6.56 -18.97
N LEU A 11 18.52 -6.01 -19.84
CA LEU A 11 17.06 -5.99 -19.67
C LEU A 11 16.47 -7.41 -19.51
N GLN A 12 16.92 -8.37 -20.32
CA GLN A 12 16.50 -9.78 -20.26
C GLN A 12 16.91 -10.51 -18.98
N SER A 13 17.74 -9.91 -18.10
CA SER A 13 18.07 -10.49 -16.79
C SER A 13 17.00 -10.26 -15.73
N PHE A 14 16.10 -9.28 -15.91
CA PHE A 14 15.02 -8.94 -14.97
C PHE A 14 13.64 -8.67 -15.61
N LEU A 15 13.53 -8.77 -16.94
CA LEU A 15 12.27 -8.73 -17.71
C LEU A 15 12.07 -10.01 -18.52
N SER A 16 10.83 -10.52 -18.55
CA SER A 16 10.43 -11.61 -19.45
C SER A 16 10.37 -11.14 -20.91
N LYS A 17 10.42 -12.08 -21.87
CA LYS A 17 10.31 -11.74 -23.30
C LYS A 17 8.98 -11.06 -23.65
N GLU A 18 7.94 -11.34 -22.86
CA GLU A 18 6.60 -10.76 -22.98
C GLU A 18 6.44 -9.44 -22.20
N GLU A 19 7.51 -8.97 -21.54
CA GLU A 19 7.68 -7.63 -20.95
C GLU A 19 8.58 -6.72 -21.82
N ILE A 20 9.22 -7.23 -22.89
CA ILE A 20 10.06 -6.47 -23.83
C ILE A 20 9.44 -6.54 -25.23
N LEU A 21 8.90 -5.42 -25.73
CA LEU A 21 8.28 -5.35 -27.05
C LEU A 21 9.18 -4.62 -28.05
N GLU A 22 9.57 -5.31 -29.11
CA GLU A 22 10.22 -4.71 -30.28
C GLU A 22 9.17 -4.21 -31.29
N PRO A 23 9.52 -3.33 -32.26
CA PRO A 23 8.60 -2.83 -33.29
C PRO A 23 7.94 -3.90 -34.19
N THR A 24 8.43 -5.14 -34.13
CA THR A 24 7.89 -6.33 -34.80
C THR A 24 6.77 -7.04 -34.01
N SER A 25 6.48 -6.60 -32.78
CA SER A 25 5.43 -7.18 -31.94
C SER A 25 4.05 -6.60 -32.26
N ASP A 26 3.03 -7.45 -32.41
CA ASP A 26 1.63 -7.04 -32.62
C ASP A 26 1.10 -6.09 -31.53
N ARG A 27 1.70 -6.13 -30.31
CA ARG A 27 1.35 -5.24 -29.20
C ARG A 27 2.00 -3.85 -29.28
N TYR A 28 3.12 -3.70 -29.98
CA TYR A 28 3.91 -2.47 -29.99
C TYR A 28 3.10 -1.25 -30.46
N ALA A 29 2.26 -1.42 -31.48
CA ALA A 29 1.44 -0.34 -32.02
C ALA A 29 0.41 0.20 -31.01
N ALA A 30 -0.14 -0.66 -30.14
CA ALA A 30 -1.10 -0.26 -29.11
C ALA A 30 -0.43 0.44 -27.92
N GLU A 31 0.80 0.04 -27.58
CA GLU A 31 1.57 0.60 -26.47
C GLU A 31 2.28 1.92 -26.83
N THR A 32 2.34 2.31 -28.12
CA THR A 32 3.04 3.53 -28.60
C THR A 32 2.10 4.62 -29.15
N ILE A 33 0.78 4.52 -28.99
CA ILE A 33 -0.18 5.54 -29.50
C ILE A 33 0.03 6.89 -28.79
N ALA A 34 0.35 7.95 -29.52
CA ALA A 34 0.51 9.30 -28.98
C ALA A 34 -0.72 10.18 -29.27
N TRP A 35 -0.98 11.18 -28.42
CA TRP A 35 -1.99 12.22 -28.69
C TRP A 35 -1.65 13.06 -29.94
N SER A 36 -0.36 13.30 -30.16
CA SER A 36 0.18 14.05 -31.29
C SER A 36 1.25 13.22 -31.99
N LEU A 37 1.12 12.98 -33.30
CA LEU A 37 2.08 12.13 -34.02
C LEU A 37 3.51 12.69 -34.02
N TYR A 38 3.64 14.02 -34.05
CA TYR A 38 4.93 14.71 -33.84
C TYR A 38 5.65 14.31 -32.54
N LYS A 39 4.92 13.90 -31.49
CA LYS A 39 5.49 13.43 -30.22
C LYS A 39 5.61 11.91 -30.10
N ASN A 40 5.47 11.14 -31.20
CA ASN A 40 5.82 9.72 -31.25
C ASN A 40 7.16 9.49 -31.99
N PRO A 41 8.30 9.45 -31.27
CA PRO A 41 9.61 9.18 -31.87
C PRO A 41 9.85 7.72 -32.29
N LYS A 42 8.89 6.81 -32.10
CA LYS A 42 8.97 5.36 -32.39
C LYS A 42 10.11 4.68 -31.60
N PRO A 43 9.93 4.46 -30.28
CA PRO A 43 10.96 3.90 -29.40
C PRO A 43 11.48 2.54 -29.91
N GLN A 44 12.78 2.28 -29.80
CA GLN A 44 13.38 1.01 -30.23
C GLN A 44 12.92 -0.18 -29.38
N LEU A 45 12.56 0.04 -28.11
CA LEU A 45 11.91 -0.93 -27.24
C LEU A 45 10.75 -0.28 -26.47
N VAL A 46 9.66 -1.03 -26.25
CA VAL A 46 8.71 -0.74 -25.16
C VAL A 46 8.92 -1.77 -24.06
N LEU A 47 9.10 -1.30 -22.82
CA LEU A 47 9.21 -2.16 -21.64
C LEU A 47 7.91 -2.10 -20.85
N VAL A 48 7.35 -3.26 -20.52
CA VAL A 48 6.05 -3.41 -19.87
C VAL A 48 6.18 -4.25 -18.59
N PRO A 49 6.89 -3.76 -17.55
CA PRO A 49 7.12 -4.52 -16.32
C PRO A 49 5.81 -4.79 -15.58
N LYS A 50 5.57 -6.05 -15.22
CA LYS A 50 4.31 -6.56 -14.64
C LYS A 50 4.30 -6.62 -13.11
N ASN A 51 5.43 -6.37 -12.45
CA ASN A 51 5.55 -6.47 -10.99
C ASN A 51 6.61 -5.50 -10.45
N LEU A 52 6.60 -5.27 -9.13
CA LEU A 52 7.49 -4.29 -8.48
C LEU A 52 8.98 -4.57 -8.71
N TYR A 53 9.41 -5.84 -8.72
CA TYR A 53 10.82 -6.17 -8.95
C TYR A 53 11.25 -5.83 -10.39
N SER A 54 10.44 -6.20 -11.40
CA SER A 54 10.77 -5.86 -12.79
C SER A 54 10.67 -4.36 -13.06
N LEU A 55 9.75 -3.63 -12.42
CA LEU A 55 9.68 -2.17 -12.48
C LEU A 55 10.89 -1.51 -11.82
N ALA A 56 11.20 -1.84 -10.56
CA ALA A 56 12.32 -1.27 -9.82
C ALA A 56 13.67 -1.48 -10.55
N SER A 57 13.89 -2.68 -11.06
CA SER A 57 15.09 -3.03 -11.83
C SER A 57 15.16 -2.23 -13.14
N THR A 58 14.03 -2.08 -13.84
CA THR A 58 13.93 -1.27 -15.08
C THR A 58 14.18 0.21 -14.83
N VAL A 59 13.54 0.81 -13.82
CA VAL A 59 13.70 2.23 -13.47
C VAL A 59 15.15 2.53 -13.11
N ARG A 60 15.77 1.67 -12.28
CA ARG A 60 17.18 1.80 -11.92
C ARG A 60 18.09 1.69 -13.15
N TYR A 61 17.94 0.65 -13.97
CA TYR A 61 18.78 0.45 -15.15
C TYR A 61 18.63 1.56 -16.20
N LEU A 62 17.40 2.03 -16.48
CA LEU A 62 17.16 3.17 -17.36
C LEU A 62 17.72 4.47 -16.77
N TYR A 63 17.65 4.66 -15.45
CA TYR A 63 18.28 5.82 -14.82
C TYR A 63 19.81 5.75 -14.86
N GLU A 64 20.40 4.56 -14.66
CA GLU A 64 21.84 4.31 -14.61
C GLU A 64 22.53 4.39 -15.99
N SER A 65 21.88 3.92 -17.05
CA SER A 65 22.34 3.95 -18.46
C SER A 65 22.18 5.32 -19.15
N ASP A 66 22.67 5.43 -20.39
CA ASP A 66 22.57 6.62 -21.25
C ASP A 66 21.37 6.61 -22.22
N LEU A 67 20.55 5.55 -22.24
CA LEU A 67 19.42 5.38 -23.17
C LEU A 67 18.40 6.54 -23.04
N ASP A 68 17.89 7.06 -24.15
CA ASP A 68 16.78 8.03 -24.12
C ASP A 68 15.48 7.31 -23.74
N PHE A 69 14.88 7.65 -22.59
CA PHE A 69 13.67 6.99 -22.12
C PHE A 69 12.53 7.94 -21.70
N ALA A 70 11.31 7.44 -21.80
CA ALA A 70 10.09 8.11 -21.36
C ALA A 70 9.23 7.17 -20.49
N VAL A 71 8.58 7.74 -19.48
CA VAL A 71 7.59 7.05 -18.65
C VAL A 71 6.20 7.25 -19.26
N ARG A 72 5.41 6.18 -19.32
CA ARG A 72 4.09 6.17 -19.97
C ARG A 72 3.00 5.58 -19.08
N SER A 73 1.97 6.37 -18.78
CA SER A 73 0.70 5.89 -18.23
C SER A 73 -0.12 5.11 -19.25
N GLY A 74 -1.30 4.60 -18.87
CA GLY A 74 -2.30 4.16 -19.84
C GLY A 74 -2.71 5.23 -20.85
N GLY A 75 -3.50 4.83 -21.85
CA GLY A 75 -4.11 5.77 -22.80
C GLY A 75 -3.13 6.46 -23.75
N ASN A 76 -3.53 7.64 -24.23
CA ASN A 76 -2.71 8.48 -25.11
C ASN A 76 -1.74 9.36 -24.28
N ASN A 77 -0.44 9.29 -24.61
CA ASN A 77 0.60 10.10 -23.95
C ASN A 77 1.02 11.31 -24.82
N SER A 78 1.67 12.30 -24.19
CA SER A 78 2.38 13.42 -24.84
C SER A 78 3.89 13.43 -24.56
N ALA A 79 4.39 12.50 -23.75
CA ALA A 79 5.80 12.18 -23.58
C ALA A 79 6.17 10.94 -24.41
N GLY A 80 7.42 10.88 -24.89
CA GLY A 80 7.98 9.78 -25.68
C GLY A 80 9.50 9.91 -25.82
N ALA A 81 10.19 8.83 -26.23
CA ALA A 81 11.66 8.77 -26.31
C ALA A 81 12.15 7.86 -27.45
N THR A 82 13.37 8.07 -27.95
CA THR A 82 13.89 7.35 -29.14
C THR A 82 14.35 5.93 -28.86
N ASP A 83 14.79 5.65 -27.63
CA ASP A 83 15.45 4.37 -27.33
C ASP A 83 14.49 3.45 -26.55
N VAL A 84 13.85 3.94 -25.48
CA VAL A 84 12.97 3.13 -24.63
C VAL A 84 11.69 3.87 -24.19
N GLU A 85 10.52 3.24 -24.32
CA GLU A 85 9.28 3.69 -23.68
C GLU A 85 8.89 2.72 -22.55
N LEU A 86 8.88 3.21 -21.31
CA LEU A 86 8.49 2.46 -20.12
C LEU A 86 6.96 2.55 -19.96
N SER A 87 6.25 1.55 -20.49
CA SER A 87 4.79 1.44 -20.40
C SER A 87 4.38 0.86 -19.05
N MET A 88 3.62 1.67 -18.30
CA MET A 88 2.97 1.25 -17.06
C MET A 88 1.68 0.46 -17.33
N ARG A 89 1.35 0.07 -18.57
CA ARG A 89 0.04 -0.52 -18.94
C ARG A 89 -0.32 -1.81 -18.19
N ALA A 90 0.67 -2.56 -17.68
CA ALA A 90 0.46 -3.73 -16.82
C ALA A 90 0.15 -3.40 -15.35
N TRP A 91 0.28 -2.14 -14.93
CA TRP A 91 -0.06 -1.65 -13.59
C TRP A 91 -1.50 -1.13 -13.61
N ASP A 92 -2.47 -2.02 -13.80
CA ASP A 92 -3.88 -1.69 -13.98
C ASP A 92 -4.79 -2.05 -12.79
N PHE A 93 -4.21 -2.34 -11.62
CA PHE A 93 -4.99 -2.66 -10.42
C PHE A 93 -6.00 -1.56 -10.05
N PHE A 94 -7.08 -1.99 -9.43
CA PHE A 94 -8.16 -1.12 -8.97
C PHE A 94 -8.77 -1.74 -7.72
N GLU A 95 -8.92 -0.95 -6.67
CA GLU A 95 -9.51 -1.36 -5.39
C GLU A 95 -10.34 -0.18 -4.86
N PHE A 96 -11.61 -0.42 -4.53
CA PHE A 96 -12.51 0.57 -3.93
C PHE A 96 -12.76 0.22 -2.47
N ASP A 97 -12.44 1.15 -1.59
CA ASP A 97 -12.63 1.14 -0.15
C ASP A 97 -13.89 1.96 0.14
N GLN A 98 -15.02 1.28 0.37
CA GLN A 98 -16.33 1.91 0.54
C GLN A 98 -16.49 2.63 1.88
N GLU A 99 -15.78 2.20 2.93
CA GLU A 99 -15.86 2.79 4.27
C GLU A 99 -15.23 4.18 4.29
N ASN A 100 -14.05 4.34 3.69
CA ASN A 100 -13.37 5.63 3.57
C ASN A 100 -13.80 6.39 2.29
N GLU A 101 -14.52 5.72 1.40
CA GLU A 101 -14.85 6.12 0.01
C GLU A 101 -13.59 6.55 -0.74
N THR A 102 -12.63 5.64 -0.89
CA THR A 102 -11.38 5.90 -1.61
C THR A 102 -11.11 4.83 -2.65
N VAL A 103 -10.38 5.18 -3.71
CA VAL A 103 -9.94 4.23 -4.74
C VAL A 103 -8.42 4.20 -4.79
N VAL A 104 -7.86 2.99 -4.83
CA VAL A 104 -6.46 2.75 -5.17
C VAL A 104 -6.37 2.38 -6.64
N ILE A 105 -5.69 3.20 -7.45
CA ILE A 105 -5.69 3.14 -8.91
C ILE A 105 -4.27 2.94 -9.45
N GLY A 106 -4.08 1.90 -10.26
CA GLY A 106 -2.85 1.66 -11.01
C GLY A 106 -2.69 2.61 -12.21
N PRO A 107 -1.49 3.18 -12.46
CA PRO A 107 -1.20 4.20 -13.48
C PRO A 107 -1.34 3.73 -14.94
N GLY A 108 -1.42 2.41 -15.17
CA GLY A 108 -1.61 1.81 -16.49
C GLY A 108 -3.00 1.98 -17.09
N GLN A 109 -3.96 2.52 -16.31
CA GLN A 109 -5.35 2.64 -16.72
C GLN A 109 -5.64 3.90 -17.55
N THR A 110 -6.72 3.82 -18.32
CA THR A 110 -7.44 4.98 -18.87
C THR A 110 -8.59 5.37 -17.95
N TRP A 111 -9.15 6.55 -18.11
CA TRP A 111 -10.33 6.94 -17.32
C TRP A 111 -11.59 6.14 -17.66
N ALA A 112 -11.74 5.62 -18.90
CA ALA A 112 -12.75 4.61 -19.21
C ALA A 112 -12.54 3.29 -18.45
N ASP A 113 -11.28 2.88 -18.19
CA ASP A 113 -11.00 1.70 -17.36
C ASP A 113 -11.44 1.95 -15.91
N VAL A 114 -11.17 3.16 -15.38
CA VAL A 114 -11.53 3.57 -14.00
C VAL A 114 -13.03 3.76 -13.83
N ASP A 115 -13.68 4.56 -14.68
CA ASP A 115 -15.11 4.86 -14.64
C ASP A 115 -15.94 3.57 -14.69
N ARG A 116 -15.59 2.65 -15.60
CA ARG A 116 -16.22 1.33 -15.71
C ARG A 116 -15.98 0.46 -14.48
N LYS A 117 -14.75 0.39 -13.95
CA LYS A 117 -14.45 -0.43 -12.76
C LYS A 117 -15.16 0.12 -11.52
N LEU A 118 -15.24 1.45 -11.36
CA LEU A 118 -15.95 2.09 -10.25
C LEU A 118 -17.47 1.93 -10.35
N GLU A 119 -18.05 2.14 -11.54
CA GLU A 119 -19.48 1.89 -11.79
C GLU A 119 -19.88 0.43 -11.52
N GLN A 120 -19.00 -0.53 -11.81
CA GLN A 120 -19.23 -1.96 -11.58
C GLN A 120 -19.26 -2.37 -10.10
N VAL A 121 -18.56 -1.65 -9.21
CA VAL A 121 -18.50 -1.97 -7.76
C VAL A 121 -19.29 -0.99 -6.89
N ALA A 122 -19.51 0.23 -7.38
CA ALA A 122 -20.13 1.33 -6.64
C ALA A 122 -20.88 2.30 -7.59
N PRO A 123 -22.05 1.90 -8.12
CA PRO A 123 -22.89 2.78 -8.93
C PRO A 123 -23.19 4.12 -8.24
N GLY A 124 -23.09 5.23 -8.97
CA GLY A 124 -23.24 6.58 -8.41
C GLY A 124 -22.01 7.16 -7.70
N TYR A 125 -20.85 6.47 -7.72
CA TYR A 125 -19.56 7.04 -7.31
C TYR A 125 -18.70 7.48 -8.51
N THR A 126 -17.93 8.54 -8.31
CA THR A 126 -16.96 9.11 -9.27
C THR A 126 -15.64 9.46 -8.58
N VAL A 127 -14.59 9.71 -9.36
CA VAL A 127 -13.26 10.16 -8.92
C VAL A 127 -12.77 11.28 -9.84
N LEU A 128 -12.07 12.28 -9.31
CA LEU A 128 -11.72 13.48 -10.08
C LEU A 128 -10.39 13.32 -10.84
N SER A 129 -10.41 13.49 -12.17
CA SER A 129 -9.18 13.72 -12.95
C SER A 129 -9.42 14.17 -14.41
N THR A 130 -10.43 13.66 -15.10
CA THR A 130 -10.72 14.10 -16.48
C THR A 130 -12.18 13.93 -16.86
N ARG A 131 -12.49 14.33 -18.09
CA ARG A 131 -13.76 14.14 -18.82
C ARG A 131 -13.58 13.31 -20.10
N VAL A 132 -12.32 13.04 -20.50
CA VAL A 132 -11.98 12.39 -21.77
C VAL A 132 -11.56 10.93 -21.55
N PRO A 133 -12.34 9.93 -22.00
CA PRO A 133 -12.24 8.54 -21.55
C PRO A 133 -10.92 7.83 -21.86
N PHE A 134 -10.21 8.24 -22.92
CA PHE A 134 -8.98 7.59 -23.40
C PHE A 134 -7.68 8.22 -22.88
N ILE A 135 -7.76 9.20 -21.97
CA ILE A 135 -6.58 9.78 -21.29
C ILE A 135 -6.10 8.82 -20.19
N GLY A 136 -4.80 8.79 -19.96
CA GLY A 136 -4.17 7.97 -18.91
C GLY A 136 -4.30 8.55 -17.51
N VAL A 137 -4.46 7.67 -16.51
CA VAL A 137 -4.56 8.06 -15.09
C VAL A 137 -3.37 8.89 -14.63
N GLY A 138 -2.15 8.40 -14.86
CA GLY A 138 -0.93 9.11 -14.45
C GLY A 138 -0.69 10.41 -15.22
N GLY A 139 -1.11 10.49 -16.49
CA GLY A 139 -0.94 11.68 -17.33
C GLY A 139 -1.75 12.88 -16.86
N SER A 140 -2.90 12.68 -16.19
CA SER A 140 -3.79 13.75 -15.73
C SER A 140 -3.67 14.06 -14.24
N LEU A 141 -3.56 13.05 -13.36
CA LEU A 141 -3.47 13.25 -11.90
C LEU A 141 -2.20 13.98 -11.45
N LEU A 142 -1.18 14.10 -12.29
CA LEU A 142 0.12 14.69 -11.93
C LEU A 142 0.29 16.16 -12.36
N VAL A 143 -0.64 16.71 -13.14
CA VAL A 143 -0.56 18.07 -13.72
C VAL A 143 -1.78 18.96 -13.44
N GLY A 144 -2.85 18.40 -12.86
CA GLY A 144 -4.02 19.17 -12.44
C GLY A 144 -5.24 18.28 -12.24
N GLY A 145 -5.75 17.76 -13.35
CA GLY A 145 -6.93 16.91 -13.38
C GLY A 145 -8.24 17.68 -13.17
N VAL A 146 -9.11 17.68 -14.19
CA VAL A 146 -10.36 18.45 -14.21
C VAL A 146 -11.50 17.57 -14.72
N SER A 147 -12.47 17.31 -13.85
CA SER A 147 -13.68 16.53 -14.13
C SER A 147 -14.93 17.42 -14.08
N TRP A 148 -16.07 16.92 -14.54
CA TRP A 148 -17.35 17.64 -14.44
C TRP A 148 -17.69 18.06 -13.00
N PHE A 149 -17.43 17.19 -12.02
CA PHE A 149 -17.59 17.47 -10.59
C PHE A 149 -16.49 18.34 -9.96
N SER A 150 -15.55 18.89 -10.74
CA SER A 150 -14.51 19.79 -10.21
C SER A 150 -15.06 21.12 -9.70
N GLY A 151 -16.27 21.53 -10.10
CA GLY A 151 -16.95 22.68 -9.48
C GLY A 151 -17.36 22.43 -8.03
N GLU A 152 -17.82 21.21 -7.69
CA GLU A 152 -18.19 20.82 -6.31
C GLU A 152 -16.99 20.39 -5.47
N HIS A 153 -16.00 19.72 -6.09
CA HIS A 153 -14.98 18.97 -5.35
C HIS A 153 -13.54 19.38 -5.68
N GLY A 154 -13.32 20.29 -6.64
CA GLY A 154 -12.01 20.84 -6.97
C GLY A 154 -11.18 20.03 -7.96
N MET A 155 -9.87 20.31 -8.01
CA MET A 155 -8.94 19.68 -8.96
C MET A 155 -8.45 18.32 -8.46
N GLY A 156 -8.14 17.40 -9.38
CA GLY A 156 -7.64 16.05 -9.04
C GLY A 156 -6.36 16.07 -8.19
N ILE A 157 -5.51 17.09 -8.38
CA ILE A 157 -4.30 17.33 -7.57
C ILE A 157 -4.56 17.87 -6.16
N ASP A 158 -5.78 18.26 -5.78
CA ASP A 158 -6.01 18.84 -4.45
C ASP A 158 -5.62 17.83 -3.34
N PRO A 159 -5.12 18.29 -2.17
CA PRO A 159 -4.71 17.39 -1.09
C PRO A 159 -5.81 16.49 -0.49
N LYS A 160 -7.08 16.86 -0.73
CA LYS A 160 -8.31 16.10 -0.39
C LYS A 160 -8.72 15.08 -1.46
N ASN A 161 -8.20 15.23 -2.69
CA ASN A 161 -8.58 14.43 -3.86
C ASN A 161 -7.49 13.39 -4.18
N LEU A 162 -6.24 13.82 -4.40
CA LEU A 162 -5.07 12.94 -4.48
C LEU A 162 -4.45 12.78 -3.09
N LEU A 163 -4.79 11.68 -2.41
CA LEU A 163 -4.48 11.45 -1.00
C LEU A 163 -3.04 10.96 -0.79
N ASP A 164 -2.60 10.00 -1.60
CA ASP A 164 -1.25 9.38 -1.57
C ASP A 164 -0.85 8.87 -2.97
N ALA A 165 0.44 8.63 -3.19
CA ALA A 165 0.96 7.98 -4.39
C ALA A 165 2.17 7.10 -4.05
N GLN A 166 2.25 5.92 -4.66
CA GLN A 166 3.40 5.02 -4.59
C GLN A 166 4.37 5.35 -5.72
N VAL A 167 5.67 5.50 -5.43
CA VAL A 167 6.66 5.99 -6.40
C VAL A 167 7.93 5.14 -6.36
N VAL A 168 8.28 4.52 -7.48
CA VAL A 168 9.57 3.85 -7.66
C VAL A 168 10.63 4.90 -8.00
N MET A 169 11.66 4.98 -7.17
CA MET A 169 12.74 5.95 -7.26
C MET A 169 13.87 5.46 -8.16
N ARG A 170 14.81 6.36 -8.47
CA ARG A 170 15.96 6.13 -9.36
C ARG A 170 16.92 5.00 -8.96
N ASP A 171 16.86 4.54 -7.72
CA ASP A 171 17.65 3.43 -7.17
C ASP A 171 16.86 2.11 -7.06
N GLY A 172 15.57 2.13 -7.41
CA GLY A 172 14.63 1.02 -7.29
C GLY A 172 13.84 0.97 -5.98
N SER A 173 14.09 1.87 -5.02
CA SER A 173 13.29 1.96 -3.79
C SER A 173 11.86 2.44 -4.07
N MET A 174 10.89 2.07 -3.22
CA MET A 174 9.51 2.53 -3.31
C MET A 174 9.23 3.54 -2.19
N LEU A 175 8.78 4.75 -2.53
CA LEU A 175 8.34 5.78 -1.58
C LEU A 175 6.82 5.99 -1.63
N THR A 176 6.29 6.54 -0.53
CA THR A 176 4.89 6.95 -0.34
C THR A 176 4.83 8.22 0.51
N ARG A 177 3.67 8.87 0.63
CA ARG A 177 3.46 10.03 1.52
C ARG A 177 3.87 9.78 2.96
N ALA A 178 3.72 8.54 3.45
CA ALA A 178 4.10 8.17 4.81
C ALA A 178 5.63 8.16 5.03
N MET A 179 6.42 8.04 3.96
CA MET A 179 7.89 8.10 4.00
C MET A 179 8.43 9.48 3.60
N ASP A 180 7.82 10.15 2.62
CA ASP A 180 8.22 11.50 2.20
C ASP A 180 7.02 12.37 1.77
N PRO A 181 6.51 13.24 2.67
CA PRO A 181 5.43 14.18 2.35
C PRO A 181 5.78 15.25 1.30
N GLU A 182 7.07 15.58 1.07
CA GLU A 182 7.45 16.54 0.04
C GLU A 182 7.23 15.97 -1.37
N LEU A 183 7.41 14.64 -1.54
CA LEU A 183 7.24 13.97 -2.83
C LEU A 183 5.79 14.04 -3.32
N ILE A 184 4.81 13.75 -2.45
CA ILE A 184 3.38 13.85 -2.83
C ILE A 184 2.95 15.30 -3.07
N TRP A 185 3.57 16.28 -2.42
CA TRP A 185 3.34 17.70 -2.74
C TRP A 185 3.83 18.04 -4.16
N ALA A 186 5.03 17.59 -4.53
CA ALA A 186 5.60 17.84 -5.86
C ALA A 186 4.78 17.18 -6.98
N LEU A 187 4.27 15.96 -6.76
CA LEU A 187 3.40 15.24 -7.69
C LEU A 187 2.04 15.92 -7.91
N ARG A 188 1.57 16.77 -6.98
CA ARG A 188 0.30 17.51 -7.10
C ARG A 188 0.46 18.77 -7.97
N GLY A 189 0.68 18.55 -9.27
CA GLY A 189 0.74 19.59 -10.30
C GLY A 189 2.13 19.81 -10.92
N GLY A 190 3.21 19.32 -10.29
CA GLY A 190 4.58 19.44 -10.79
C GLY A 190 4.98 18.36 -11.80
N GLY A 191 4.06 17.50 -12.22
CA GLY A 191 4.30 16.37 -13.11
C GLY A 191 4.92 15.15 -12.40
N GLY A 192 5.07 14.06 -13.15
CA GLY A 192 5.63 12.80 -12.64
C GLY A 192 7.16 12.74 -12.52
N ASN A 193 7.87 13.81 -12.89
CA ASN A 193 9.32 13.78 -13.16
C ASN A 193 10.23 13.74 -11.92
N PHE A 194 9.76 13.13 -10.84
CA PHE A 194 10.49 12.90 -9.57
C PHE A 194 10.76 11.40 -9.32
N GLY A 195 10.05 10.51 -10.02
CA GLY A 195 10.23 9.05 -9.98
C GLY A 195 9.31 8.38 -11.00
N VAL A 196 9.04 7.09 -10.86
CA VAL A 196 7.99 6.40 -11.63
C VAL A 196 6.84 6.06 -10.71
N VAL A 197 5.75 6.82 -10.82
CA VAL A 197 4.54 6.60 -10.02
C VAL A 197 3.93 5.25 -10.40
N ALA A 198 3.80 4.38 -9.41
CA ALA A 198 3.35 3.00 -9.51
C ALA A 198 1.90 2.80 -9.02
N GLY A 199 1.33 3.77 -8.29
CA GLY A 199 -0.05 3.73 -7.83
C GLY A 199 -0.51 5.06 -7.23
N PHE A 200 -1.82 5.31 -7.25
CA PHE A 200 -2.46 6.48 -6.64
C PHE A 200 -3.51 6.02 -5.62
N LYS A 201 -3.67 6.72 -4.49
CA LYS A 201 -4.88 6.64 -3.65
C LYS A 201 -5.63 7.96 -3.76
N VAL A 202 -6.89 7.90 -4.18
CA VAL A 202 -7.76 9.08 -4.41
C VAL A 202 -9.06 8.99 -3.61
N LYS A 203 -9.68 10.14 -3.29
CA LYS A 203 -11.04 10.20 -2.73
C LYS A 203 -12.08 9.99 -3.84
N ALA A 204 -13.09 9.16 -3.56
CA ALA A 204 -14.28 9.00 -4.39
C ALA A 204 -15.43 9.84 -3.83
N TYR A 205 -16.34 10.27 -4.70
CA TYR A 205 -17.48 11.12 -4.37
C TYR A 205 -18.78 10.52 -4.90
N ARG A 206 -19.86 10.67 -4.15
CA ARG A 206 -21.21 10.31 -4.59
C ARG A 206 -21.81 11.45 -5.42
N TYR A 207 -22.53 11.12 -6.49
CA TYR A 207 -23.25 12.10 -7.31
C TYR A 207 -24.71 11.67 -7.57
N SER A 208 -25.53 12.63 -8.01
CA SER A 208 -26.90 12.36 -8.46
C SER A 208 -26.89 11.51 -9.73
N GLN A 209 -27.54 10.34 -9.71
CA GLN A 209 -27.69 9.49 -10.91
C GLN A 209 -28.59 10.10 -12.01
N LYS A 210 -29.07 11.34 -11.83
CA LYS A 210 -29.71 12.13 -12.88
C LYS A 210 -28.76 13.26 -13.30
N ILE A 211 -28.01 13.02 -14.38
CA ILE A 211 -27.17 14.04 -15.02
C ILE A 211 -27.81 14.40 -16.36
N HIS A 212 -28.11 15.67 -16.59
CA HIS A 212 -28.51 16.14 -17.91
C HIS A 212 -27.30 16.77 -18.63
N ALA A 213 -26.97 16.27 -19.81
CA ALA A 213 -25.77 16.66 -20.54
C ALA A 213 -25.92 16.52 -22.06
N GLY A 214 -24.94 16.99 -22.81
CA GLY A 214 -24.85 16.79 -24.26
C GLY A 214 -24.46 18.06 -25.01
N MET A 215 -24.79 18.12 -26.29
CA MET A 215 -24.39 19.23 -27.18
C MET A 215 -25.60 19.98 -27.71
N ILE A 216 -25.53 21.31 -27.68
CA ILE A 216 -26.39 22.23 -28.42
C ILE A 216 -25.56 22.77 -29.59
N ARG A 217 -26.04 22.56 -30.81
CA ARG A 217 -25.41 23.05 -32.05
C ARG A 217 -26.19 24.24 -32.60
N TYR A 218 -25.53 25.15 -33.29
CA TYR A 218 -26.19 26.29 -33.94
C TYR A 218 -26.07 26.20 -35.46
N GLN A 219 -27.22 26.13 -36.15
CA GLN A 219 -27.28 25.92 -37.61
C GLN A 219 -26.95 27.19 -38.43
N LYS A 220 -27.00 28.37 -37.82
CA LYS A 220 -26.62 29.66 -38.42
C LYS A 220 -25.51 30.32 -37.58
N PRO A 221 -24.68 31.23 -38.14
CA PRO A 221 -23.63 31.95 -37.40
C PRO A 221 -24.17 32.99 -36.38
N ALA A 222 -24.84 32.54 -35.31
CA ALA A 222 -25.34 33.38 -34.21
C ALA A 222 -24.23 33.83 -33.22
N ILE A 223 -22.97 33.91 -33.68
CA ILE A 223 -21.77 34.01 -32.82
C ILE A 223 -21.85 35.20 -31.85
N LYS A 224 -22.34 36.36 -32.27
CA LYS A 224 -22.50 37.54 -31.39
C LYS A 224 -23.54 37.30 -30.29
N THR A 225 -24.70 36.76 -30.63
CA THR A 225 -25.77 36.44 -29.67
C THR A 225 -25.29 35.40 -28.65
N ILE A 226 -24.58 34.38 -29.12
CA ILE A 226 -23.97 33.37 -28.24
C ILE A 226 -22.90 33.99 -27.35
N SER A 227 -22.02 34.84 -27.88
CA SER A 227 -20.95 35.50 -27.13
C SER A 227 -21.48 36.41 -26.01
N GLN A 228 -22.54 37.20 -26.29
CA GLN A 228 -23.27 37.96 -25.27
C GLN A 228 -23.87 37.04 -24.20
N ALA A 229 -24.62 36.02 -24.60
CA ALA A 229 -25.28 35.12 -23.64
C ALA A 229 -24.29 34.30 -22.78
N VAL A 230 -23.12 33.95 -23.33
CA VAL A 230 -22.01 33.32 -22.59
C VAL A 230 -21.39 34.30 -21.57
N SER A 231 -21.22 35.57 -21.94
CA SER A 231 -20.74 36.64 -21.05
C SER A 231 -21.73 36.99 -19.94
N ASP A 232 -23.03 36.85 -20.20
CA ASP A 232 -24.08 37.03 -19.18
C ASP A 232 -24.24 35.78 -18.31
N PHE A 233 -23.95 34.59 -18.84
CA PHE A 233 -23.93 33.34 -18.08
C PHE A 233 -22.72 33.25 -17.14
N SER A 234 -21.50 33.58 -17.59
CA SER A 234 -20.29 33.50 -16.73
C SER A 234 -20.44 34.35 -15.46
N LYS A 235 -21.00 35.56 -15.59
CA LYS A 235 -21.22 36.50 -14.47
C LYS A 235 -22.29 36.08 -13.47
N ARG A 236 -23.19 35.15 -13.83
CA ARG A 236 -24.29 34.67 -12.96
C ARG A 236 -24.16 33.20 -12.54
N CYS A 237 -23.27 32.43 -13.15
CA CYS A 237 -23.11 31.01 -12.85
C CYS A 237 -22.40 30.83 -11.50
N THR A 238 -23.16 30.43 -10.48
CA THR A 238 -22.62 30.18 -9.14
C THR A 238 -22.93 28.80 -8.58
N ASP A 239 -23.68 27.96 -9.31
CA ASP A 239 -23.92 26.57 -8.92
C ASP A 239 -22.67 25.72 -9.27
N PRO A 240 -22.00 25.09 -8.29
CA PRO A 240 -20.86 24.22 -8.55
C PRO A 240 -21.16 22.95 -9.37
N LYS A 241 -22.43 22.58 -9.54
CA LYS A 241 -22.87 21.43 -10.36
C LYS A 241 -23.03 21.72 -11.85
N LEU A 242 -23.03 22.99 -12.23
CA LEU A 242 -23.12 23.40 -13.62
C LEU A 242 -21.73 23.48 -14.25
N SER A 243 -21.60 22.95 -15.45
CA SER A 243 -20.41 23.15 -16.29
C SER A 243 -20.84 23.28 -17.74
N VAL A 244 -20.19 24.17 -18.48
CA VAL A 244 -20.48 24.41 -19.89
C VAL A 244 -19.20 24.68 -20.67
N HIS A 245 -19.04 23.96 -21.78
CA HIS A 245 -17.92 24.14 -22.70
C HIS A 245 -18.43 24.81 -23.97
N VAL A 246 -17.95 26.03 -24.24
CA VAL A 246 -18.22 26.75 -25.50
C VAL A 246 -17.09 26.43 -26.46
N ALA A 247 -17.36 25.57 -27.45
CA ALA A 247 -16.39 25.15 -28.44
C ALA A 247 -16.57 25.90 -29.76
N VAL A 248 -15.46 26.36 -30.35
CA VAL A 248 -15.41 26.94 -31.69
C VAL A 248 -14.48 26.12 -32.57
N ALA A 249 -15.01 25.62 -33.69
CA ALA A 249 -14.30 24.75 -34.63
C ALA A 249 -14.82 24.95 -36.06
N GLY A 250 -14.06 24.51 -37.06
CA GLY A 250 -14.47 24.63 -38.47
C GLY A 250 -15.64 23.73 -38.84
N ASN A 251 -16.65 24.26 -39.53
CA ASN A 251 -17.75 23.46 -40.09
C ASN A 251 -17.30 22.74 -41.37
N ALA A 252 -16.68 21.57 -41.22
CA ALA A 252 -16.09 20.82 -42.32
C ALA A 252 -17.07 19.79 -42.93
N GLU A 253 -17.74 20.17 -44.02
CA GLU A 253 -18.27 19.18 -44.96
C GLU A 253 -17.11 18.41 -45.63
N LEU A 254 -17.33 17.13 -45.94
CA LEU A 254 -16.28 16.19 -46.39
C LEU A 254 -15.52 16.59 -47.67
N ASN A 255 -16.07 17.51 -48.47
CA ASN A 255 -15.49 18.01 -49.73
C ASN A 255 -15.27 19.54 -49.73
N ALA A 256 -15.29 20.21 -48.57
CA ALA A 256 -15.19 21.67 -48.48
C ALA A 256 -13.79 22.20 -48.89
N ASP A 257 -13.76 23.40 -49.47
CA ASP A 257 -12.52 24.16 -49.64
C ASP A 257 -12.00 24.63 -48.27
N MET A 258 -10.82 24.15 -47.88
CA MET A 258 -10.23 24.42 -46.55
C MET A 258 -10.01 25.91 -46.27
N ALA A 259 -9.81 26.73 -47.31
CA ALA A 259 -9.67 28.18 -47.17
C ALA A 259 -11.02 28.91 -46.97
N LYS A 260 -12.15 28.21 -47.09
CA LYS A 260 -13.52 28.73 -46.92
C LYS A 260 -14.25 28.15 -45.70
N ILE A 261 -13.56 27.40 -44.83
CA ILE A 261 -14.16 26.82 -43.63
C ILE A 261 -14.45 27.92 -42.59
N GLU A 262 -15.73 28.22 -42.43
CA GLU A 262 -16.23 29.14 -41.40
C GLU A 262 -16.28 28.47 -40.02
N PRO A 263 -16.03 29.22 -38.92
CA PRO A 263 -16.18 28.73 -37.57
C PRO A 263 -17.66 28.54 -37.21
N ALA A 264 -18.01 27.35 -36.75
CA ALA A 264 -19.25 27.07 -36.03
C ALA A 264 -18.99 27.07 -34.53
N VAL A 265 -20.04 27.40 -33.76
CA VAL A 265 -20.05 27.30 -32.30
C VAL A 265 -20.89 26.09 -31.91
N SER A 266 -20.46 25.36 -30.89
CA SER A 266 -21.26 24.33 -30.21
C SER A 266 -21.08 24.48 -28.70
N ILE A 267 -22.17 24.34 -27.96
CA ILE A 267 -22.17 24.44 -26.51
C ILE A 267 -22.41 23.05 -25.94
N TYR A 268 -21.49 22.54 -25.13
CA TYR A 268 -21.70 21.30 -24.39
C TYR A 268 -22.09 21.63 -22.96
N ILE A 269 -23.24 21.14 -22.50
CA ILE A 269 -23.74 21.38 -21.14
C ILE A 269 -23.56 20.14 -20.26
N PHE A 270 -23.46 20.39 -18.96
CA PHE A 270 -23.49 19.40 -17.88
C PHE A 270 -24.24 19.99 -16.68
N ASP A 271 -25.26 19.29 -16.21
CA ASP A 271 -26.04 19.62 -15.02
C ASP A 271 -26.27 18.37 -14.15
N ALA A 272 -25.64 18.31 -12.97
CA ALA A 272 -25.83 17.23 -12.01
C ALA A 272 -27.10 17.37 -11.13
N ASN A 273 -27.98 18.34 -11.42
CA ASN A 273 -29.32 18.45 -10.84
C ASN A 273 -30.42 17.82 -11.73
N GLY A 274 -30.12 17.46 -12.98
CA GLY A 274 -31.04 16.80 -13.92
C GLY A 274 -31.78 17.75 -14.87
N GLU A 275 -32.64 17.19 -15.73
CA GLU A 275 -33.18 17.90 -16.90
C GLU A 275 -34.09 19.10 -16.57
N GLU A 276 -34.90 19.01 -15.51
CA GLU A 276 -35.78 20.09 -15.09
C GLU A 276 -34.99 21.36 -14.71
N HIS A 277 -33.87 21.19 -14.00
CA HIS A 277 -32.98 22.30 -13.66
C HIS A 277 -32.24 22.82 -14.90
N ALA A 278 -31.74 21.92 -15.76
CA ALA A 278 -31.00 22.29 -16.96
C ALA A 278 -31.84 23.14 -17.94
N ARG A 279 -33.16 22.90 -18.01
CA ARG A 279 -34.09 23.68 -18.85
C ARG A 279 -34.69 24.90 -18.13
N SER A 280 -34.28 25.21 -16.91
CA SER A 280 -34.71 26.39 -16.14
C SER A 280 -33.85 27.63 -16.41
N GLU A 281 -34.33 28.80 -15.98
CA GLU A 281 -33.57 30.07 -15.99
C GLU A 281 -32.26 29.97 -15.19
N SER A 282 -32.25 29.19 -14.09
CA SER A 282 -31.06 28.94 -13.26
C SER A 282 -29.99 28.12 -14.01
N GLY A 283 -30.43 27.24 -14.91
CA GLY A 283 -29.58 26.40 -15.75
C GLY A 283 -29.32 27.01 -17.14
N PHE A 284 -29.56 26.19 -18.17
CA PHE A 284 -29.13 26.42 -19.55
C PHE A 284 -30.23 26.87 -20.50
N LYS A 285 -31.41 27.30 -19.99
CA LYS A 285 -32.51 27.84 -20.83
C LYS A 285 -32.06 28.85 -21.88
N TRP A 286 -31.16 29.77 -21.48
CA TRP A 286 -30.54 30.77 -22.35
C TRP A 286 -29.85 30.20 -23.61
N ALA A 287 -29.33 28.98 -23.55
CA ALA A 287 -28.64 28.34 -24.68
C ALA A 287 -29.63 27.64 -25.63
N PHE A 288 -30.74 27.10 -25.10
CA PHE A 288 -31.82 26.50 -25.87
C PHE A 288 -32.69 27.55 -26.59
N ASP A 289 -32.88 28.74 -26.00
CA ASP A 289 -33.72 29.81 -26.55
C ASP A 289 -33.10 30.60 -27.73
N ILE A 290 -31.81 30.39 -28.04
CA ILE A 290 -31.12 31.09 -29.13
C ILE A 290 -31.60 30.58 -30.50
N GLU A 291 -31.93 31.49 -31.43
CA GLU A 291 -32.44 31.12 -32.75
C GLU A 291 -31.48 30.17 -33.51
N GLY A 292 -32.01 29.02 -33.92
CA GLY A 292 -31.25 28.00 -34.65
C GLY A 292 -30.46 27.04 -33.76
N ALA A 293 -30.73 27.00 -32.46
CA ALA A 293 -30.32 25.93 -31.56
C ALA A 293 -30.89 24.56 -32.01
N GLU A 294 -30.03 23.56 -32.06
CA GLU A 294 -30.33 22.15 -32.32
C GLU A 294 -29.94 21.36 -31.07
N ASP A 295 -30.95 20.91 -30.32
CA ASP A 295 -30.78 20.21 -29.04
C ASP A 295 -30.42 18.73 -29.25
N MET A 296 -29.22 18.34 -28.84
CA MET A 296 -28.76 16.95 -28.73
C MET A 296 -28.33 16.64 -27.28
N THR A 297 -29.02 17.23 -26.31
CA THR A 297 -28.89 16.95 -24.88
C THR A 297 -29.90 15.89 -24.42
N LYS A 298 -29.60 15.21 -23.31
CA LYS A 298 -30.51 14.23 -22.66
C LYS A 298 -30.06 13.94 -21.23
N GLU A 299 -30.92 13.28 -20.47
CA GLU A 299 -30.55 12.67 -19.19
C GLU A 299 -29.69 11.39 -19.37
N TYR A 300 -28.74 11.19 -18.47
CA TYR A 300 -27.81 10.06 -18.35
C TYR A 300 -27.83 9.52 -16.92
N ASN A 301 -27.59 8.22 -16.76
CA ASN A 301 -27.66 7.53 -15.48
C ASN A 301 -26.31 7.46 -14.76
N SER A 302 -25.20 7.66 -15.49
CA SER A 302 -23.86 7.68 -14.90
C SER A 302 -22.89 8.66 -15.60
N ILE A 303 -21.87 9.07 -14.84
CA ILE A 303 -20.77 9.90 -15.35
C ILE A 303 -19.98 9.24 -16.48
N ARG A 304 -19.97 7.89 -16.51
CA ARG A 304 -19.32 7.12 -17.57
C ARG A 304 -20.02 7.34 -18.91
N GLU A 305 -21.35 7.28 -18.95
CA GLU A 305 -22.12 7.52 -20.18
C GLU A 305 -21.88 8.94 -20.73
N VAL A 306 -21.72 9.92 -19.83
CA VAL A 306 -21.40 11.33 -20.16
C VAL A 306 -19.96 11.47 -20.69
N ASN A 307 -18.99 10.79 -20.09
CA ASN A 307 -17.60 10.81 -20.55
C ASN A 307 -17.44 10.12 -21.92
N GLU A 308 -18.19 9.05 -22.21
CA GLU A 308 -18.15 8.36 -23.52
C GLU A 308 -18.60 9.26 -24.69
N LEU A 309 -19.35 10.35 -24.44
CA LEU A 309 -19.65 11.38 -25.46
C LEU A 309 -18.38 12.02 -26.05
N TYR A 310 -17.26 11.98 -25.30
CA TYR A 310 -15.97 12.53 -25.70
C TYR A 310 -15.03 11.45 -26.27
N ALA A 311 -15.43 10.17 -26.29
CA ALA A 311 -14.68 9.12 -26.98
C ALA A 311 -14.43 9.41 -28.48
N PRO A 312 -15.34 10.05 -29.25
CA PRO A 312 -15.08 10.46 -30.63
C PRO A 312 -13.89 11.43 -30.81
N LEU A 313 -13.45 12.14 -29.76
CA LEU A 313 -12.21 12.94 -29.82
C LEU A 313 -10.96 12.10 -30.08
N ARG A 314 -11.03 10.76 -29.97
CA ARG A 314 -9.94 9.85 -30.35
C ARG A 314 -9.57 10.00 -31.84
N HIS A 315 -10.48 10.47 -32.70
CA HIS A 315 -10.22 10.80 -34.11
C HIS A 315 -9.42 12.12 -34.32
N ALA A 316 -9.07 12.84 -33.25
CA ALA A 316 -8.02 13.86 -33.27
C ALA A 316 -6.61 13.27 -33.07
N GLY A 317 -6.51 12.05 -32.53
CA GLY A 317 -5.30 11.23 -32.62
C GLY A 317 -5.05 10.80 -34.07
N GLY A 318 -3.78 10.62 -34.44
CA GLY A 318 -3.38 10.44 -35.84
C GLY A 318 -3.19 11.75 -36.62
N LYS A 319 -3.23 12.90 -35.92
CA LYS A 319 -2.89 14.23 -36.45
C LYS A 319 -1.67 14.81 -35.73
N ASN A 320 -1.10 15.88 -36.27
CA ASN A 320 -0.17 16.74 -35.56
C ASN A 320 -0.97 17.77 -34.76
N THR A 321 -1.47 17.34 -33.61
CA THR A 321 -2.32 18.13 -32.70
C THR A 321 -1.47 18.72 -31.59
N LEU A 322 -1.48 20.03 -31.42
CA LEU A 322 -0.84 20.76 -30.32
C LEU A 322 -1.93 21.44 -29.48
N LEU A 323 -1.74 21.48 -28.17
CA LEU A 323 -2.67 22.05 -27.19
C LEU A 323 -1.90 22.99 -26.27
N SER A 324 -2.48 24.14 -25.90
CA SER A 324 -2.11 24.92 -24.72
C SER A 324 -3.37 25.22 -23.89
N THR A 325 -3.20 25.44 -22.59
CA THR A 325 -4.30 25.53 -21.63
C THR A 325 -4.20 26.79 -20.74
N PRO A 326 -4.36 28.00 -21.31
CA PRO A 326 -4.53 29.22 -20.53
C PRO A 326 -5.70 29.19 -19.54
N LEU A 327 -5.57 30.01 -18.51
CA LEU A 327 -6.55 30.29 -17.45
C LEU A 327 -7.12 31.69 -17.65
N VAL A 328 -8.43 31.84 -17.51
CA VAL A 328 -9.18 33.08 -17.79
C VAL A 328 -9.98 33.49 -16.55
N ASP A 329 -9.97 34.77 -16.17
CA ASP A 329 -10.78 35.27 -15.06
C ASP A 329 -12.26 35.41 -15.45
N ALA A 330 -13.17 35.29 -14.50
CA ALA A 330 -14.61 35.34 -14.81
C ALA A 330 -15.04 36.75 -15.32
N ASP A 331 -14.37 37.79 -14.81
CA ASP A 331 -14.58 39.19 -15.19
C ASP A 331 -14.02 39.55 -16.58
N ASP A 332 -13.00 38.81 -17.08
CA ASP A 332 -12.40 39.02 -18.41
C ASP A 332 -13.31 38.52 -19.57
N ILE A 333 -14.39 37.78 -19.26
CA ILE A 333 -15.28 37.16 -20.26
C ILE A 333 -16.34 38.18 -20.70
N ASP A 334 -15.93 39.11 -21.56
CA ASP A 334 -16.79 40.16 -22.14
C ASP A 334 -17.67 39.66 -23.33
N PRO A 335 -18.66 40.47 -23.79
CA PRO A 335 -19.58 40.06 -24.85
C PRO A 335 -18.98 39.76 -26.22
N ASP A 336 -17.73 40.15 -26.51
CA ASP A 336 -17.02 39.80 -27.75
C ASP A 336 -16.02 38.63 -27.55
N PHE A 337 -15.93 38.02 -26.36
CA PHE A 337 -14.95 36.95 -26.06
C PHE A 337 -15.05 35.74 -27.02
N VAL A 338 -16.26 35.22 -27.27
CA VAL A 338 -16.47 34.10 -28.23
C VAL A 338 -16.34 34.57 -29.68
N VAL A 339 -16.58 35.86 -29.95
CA VAL A 339 -16.25 36.47 -31.25
C VAL A 339 -14.73 36.45 -31.49
N ARG A 340 -13.92 36.74 -30.46
CA ARG A 340 -12.44 36.67 -30.54
C ARG A 340 -11.95 35.22 -30.65
N MET A 341 -12.56 34.25 -29.97
CA MET A 341 -12.31 32.81 -30.19
C MET A 341 -12.51 32.41 -31.67
N ALA A 342 -13.59 32.89 -32.30
CA ALA A 342 -13.84 32.66 -33.72
C ALA A 342 -12.87 33.41 -34.65
N GLN A 343 -12.43 34.61 -34.28
CA GLN A 343 -11.40 35.36 -35.00
C GLN A 343 -10.03 34.68 -34.93
N TRP A 344 -9.64 34.13 -33.78
CA TRP A 344 -8.40 33.33 -33.63
C TRP A 344 -8.42 32.09 -34.54
N PHE A 345 -9.54 31.34 -34.57
CA PHE A 345 -9.68 30.20 -35.49
C PHE A 345 -9.52 30.62 -36.96
N LYS A 346 -10.19 31.71 -37.39
CA LYS A 346 -10.00 32.27 -38.74
C LYS A 346 -8.55 32.74 -38.98
N GLY A 347 -7.89 33.28 -37.95
CA GLY A 347 -6.47 33.65 -37.99
C GLY A 347 -5.56 32.46 -38.27
N ALA A 348 -5.78 31.34 -37.58
CA ALA A 348 -5.06 30.09 -37.81
C ALA A 348 -5.26 29.56 -39.25
N VAL A 349 -6.52 29.49 -39.72
CA VAL A 349 -6.84 29.04 -41.10
C VAL A 349 -6.26 29.98 -42.16
N LYS A 350 -6.19 31.29 -41.88
CA LYS A 350 -5.56 32.29 -42.76
C LYS A 350 -4.03 32.19 -42.75
N ALA A 351 -3.42 31.80 -41.63
CA ALA A 351 -1.98 31.55 -41.55
C ALA A 351 -1.58 30.29 -42.33
N ASN A 352 -2.37 29.23 -42.26
CA ASN A 352 -2.28 28.07 -43.14
C ASN A 352 -3.61 27.29 -43.19
N SER A 353 -4.15 27.03 -44.39
CA SER A 353 -5.43 26.36 -44.55
C SER A 353 -5.45 24.90 -44.07
N ALA A 354 -4.28 24.25 -43.93
CA ALA A 354 -4.16 22.93 -43.31
C ALA A 354 -4.62 22.91 -41.84
N LEU A 355 -4.51 24.06 -41.13
CA LEU A 355 -4.96 24.20 -39.74
C LEU A 355 -6.48 24.16 -39.59
N ALA A 356 -7.25 24.24 -40.68
CA ALA A 356 -8.72 24.09 -40.63
C ALA A 356 -9.16 22.68 -40.19
N ILE A 357 -8.31 21.64 -40.37
CA ILE A 357 -8.63 20.26 -39.98
C ILE A 357 -7.92 19.86 -38.68
N GLY A 358 -8.56 20.19 -37.56
CA GLY A 358 -8.15 19.71 -36.22
C GLY A 358 -7.73 20.81 -35.25
N SER A 359 -7.65 22.07 -35.69
CA SER A 359 -7.64 23.20 -34.77
C SER A 359 -9.05 23.47 -34.23
N PHE A 360 -9.13 23.86 -32.97
CA PHE A 360 -10.36 24.29 -32.29
C PHE A 360 -9.99 25.05 -31.00
N VAL A 361 -10.96 25.76 -30.42
CA VAL A 361 -10.81 26.42 -29.12
C VAL A 361 -12.02 26.13 -28.25
N ILE A 362 -11.80 25.86 -26.95
CA ILE A 362 -12.87 25.58 -25.98
C ILE A 362 -12.70 26.49 -24.77
N LEU A 363 -13.73 27.26 -24.45
CA LEU A 363 -13.87 27.95 -23.16
C LEU A 363 -14.69 27.06 -22.21
N GLU A 364 -14.11 26.66 -21.09
CA GLU A 364 -14.73 25.80 -20.08
C GLU A 364 -15.13 26.63 -18.86
N LEU A 365 -16.42 26.98 -18.77
CA LEU A 365 -17.02 27.60 -17.60
C LEU A 365 -17.44 26.49 -16.63
N MET A 366 -16.97 26.58 -15.39
CA MET A 366 -17.04 25.49 -14.41
C MET A 366 -17.48 26.07 -13.07
N GLY A 367 -18.80 26.11 -12.82
CA GLY A 367 -19.41 26.68 -11.61
C GLY A 367 -18.73 27.95 -11.09
N LYS A 368 -18.33 27.94 -9.82
CA LYS A 368 -17.66 29.06 -9.11
C LYS A 368 -16.20 29.32 -9.51
N GLY A 369 -15.68 28.67 -10.56
CA GLY A 369 -14.26 28.63 -10.89
C GLY A 369 -13.49 27.59 -10.05
N ILE A 370 -12.70 26.74 -10.70
CA ILE A 370 -12.12 25.53 -10.06
C ILE A 370 -10.71 25.75 -9.47
N VAL A 371 -10.04 26.82 -9.90
CA VAL A 371 -8.59 27.04 -9.77
C VAL A 371 -8.20 27.71 -8.42
N ALA A 372 -8.96 27.43 -7.36
CA ALA A 372 -8.71 27.89 -5.99
C ALA A 372 -8.98 26.81 -4.91
N SER A 373 -9.20 25.56 -5.34
CA SER A 373 -9.89 24.53 -4.53
C SER A 373 -9.03 23.77 -3.50
N SER A 374 -7.71 24.00 -3.48
CA SER A 374 -6.73 23.37 -2.58
C SER A 374 -6.62 24.04 -1.20
N GLY A 375 -7.14 25.26 -1.04
CA GLY A 375 -7.07 26.02 0.22
C GLY A 375 -5.84 26.94 0.37
N GLY A 376 -4.97 27.06 -0.63
CA GLY A 376 -3.89 28.06 -0.65
C GLY A 376 -2.77 27.80 -1.67
N PRO A 377 -1.96 28.81 -2.01
CA PRO A 377 -0.93 28.74 -3.05
C PRO A 377 0.11 27.64 -2.84
N THR A 378 0.41 27.31 -1.59
CA THR A 378 1.49 26.37 -1.22
C THR A 378 0.98 24.96 -0.93
N MET A 379 -0.32 24.68 -1.09
CA MET A 379 -0.91 23.37 -0.76
C MET A 379 -0.62 22.29 -1.83
N THR A 380 -0.25 22.74 -3.01
CA THR A 380 0.01 21.97 -4.24
C THR A 380 1.27 22.54 -4.91
N ALA A 381 1.90 21.79 -5.82
CA ALA A 381 3.01 22.29 -6.63
C ALA A 381 2.59 23.48 -7.49
N LEU A 382 1.42 23.38 -8.13
CA LEU A 382 0.77 24.44 -8.91
C LEU A 382 0.15 25.49 -7.97
N PRO A 383 0.58 26.78 -7.99
CA PRO A 383 0.11 27.82 -7.08
C PRO A 383 -1.26 28.42 -7.49
N HIS A 384 -2.31 27.61 -7.48
CA HIS A 384 -3.64 28.05 -7.90
C HIS A 384 -4.45 28.68 -6.73
N THR A 385 -4.80 29.96 -6.87
CA THR A 385 -5.27 30.82 -5.77
C THR A 385 -6.56 31.60 -6.02
N THR A 386 -6.90 31.88 -7.29
CA THR A 386 -8.08 32.63 -7.70
C THR A 386 -9.01 31.72 -8.51
N PRO A 387 -10.35 31.81 -8.34
CA PRO A 387 -11.25 30.96 -9.12
C PRO A 387 -11.21 31.35 -10.59
N ARG A 388 -10.59 30.51 -11.43
CA ARG A 388 -10.47 30.71 -12.88
C ARG A 388 -11.27 29.68 -13.68
N HIS A 389 -11.57 30.06 -14.91
CA HIS A 389 -12.04 29.19 -15.99
C HIS A 389 -10.86 28.77 -16.88
N ILE A 390 -11.09 27.80 -17.76
CA ILE A 390 -10.05 27.25 -18.65
C ILE A 390 -10.35 27.62 -20.10
N LEU A 391 -9.33 28.02 -20.84
CA LEU A 391 -9.37 28.18 -22.29
C LEU A 391 -8.42 27.14 -22.91
N GLN A 392 -8.94 26.12 -23.58
CA GLN A 392 -8.13 25.17 -24.34
C GLN A 392 -7.93 25.68 -25.76
N LEU A 393 -6.68 25.92 -26.15
CA LEU A 393 -6.30 26.32 -27.50
C LEU A 393 -5.68 25.12 -28.22
N VAL A 394 -6.29 24.63 -29.29
CA VAL A 394 -5.78 23.50 -30.08
C VAL A 394 -5.47 23.94 -31.50
N ALA A 395 -4.21 23.76 -31.90
CA ALA A 395 -3.74 23.90 -33.28
C ALA A 395 -3.46 22.51 -33.85
N GLY A 396 -4.15 22.12 -34.92
CA GLY A 396 -4.11 20.76 -35.45
C GLY A 396 -4.13 20.72 -36.98
N TYR A 397 -3.27 19.87 -37.54
CA TYR A 397 -3.17 19.62 -38.98
C TYR A 397 -2.85 18.14 -39.25
N ARG A 398 -3.10 17.67 -40.48
CA ARG A 398 -2.80 16.28 -40.86
C ARG A 398 -1.29 16.07 -41.10
N PRO A 399 -0.72 14.88 -40.85
CA PRO A 399 0.71 14.62 -41.05
C PRO A 399 1.20 14.82 -42.48
N GLU A 400 0.33 14.59 -43.46
CA GLU A 400 0.59 14.74 -44.89
C GLU A 400 0.33 16.15 -45.45
N ALA A 401 -0.09 17.11 -44.61
CA ALA A 401 -0.39 18.47 -45.03
C ALA A 401 0.83 19.40 -44.93
N ASP A 402 0.91 20.38 -45.83
CA ASP A 402 1.99 21.39 -45.88
C ASP A 402 1.84 22.42 -44.75
N CYS A 403 2.19 22.02 -43.53
CA CYS A 403 2.22 22.88 -42.34
C CYS A 403 3.33 22.41 -41.38
N SER A 404 4.03 23.35 -40.75
CA SER A 404 5.10 23.05 -39.79
C SER A 404 4.59 23.06 -38.35
N THR A 405 5.23 22.25 -37.48
CA THR A 405 4.95 22.25 -36.04
C THR A 405 5.23 23.63 -35.44
N GLN A 406 6.24 24.33 -35.97
CA GLN A 406 6.64 25.68 -35.54
C GLN A 406 5.52 26.71 -35.79
N LEU A 407 4.89 26.70 -36.97
CA LEU A 407 3.77 27.59 -37.27
C LEU A 407 2.58 27.33 -36.34
N ALA A 408 2.29 26.05 -36.06
CA ALA A 408 1.23 25.68 -35.12
C ALA A 408 1.54 26.10 -33.67
N LEU A 409 2.81 26.10 -33.25
CA LEU A 409 3.24 26.66 -31.96
C LEU A 409 3.07 28.19 -31.91
N GLU A 410 3.46 28.91 -32.95
CA GLU A 410 3.33 30.38 -33.05
C GLU A 410 1.87 30.87 -33.04
N VAL A 411 0.94 30.04 -33.51
CA VAL A 411 -0.52 30.29 -33.44
C VAL A 411 -1.07 30.07 -32.02
N LEU A 412 -0.49 29.14 -31.25
CA LEU A 412 -0.85 28.91 -29.85
C LEU A 412 -0.26 29.97 -28.92
N GLU A 413 1.03 30.30 -29.08
CA GLU A 413 1.76 31.32 -28.31
C GLU A 413 1.01 32.65 -28.24
N LYS A 414 0.46 33.10 -29.37
CA LYS A 414 -0.26 34.37 -29.49
C LYS A 414 -1.76 34.24 -29.20
N GLY A 415 -2.27 33.02 -29.02
CA GLY A 415 -3.71 32.75 -28.98
C GLY A 415 -4.40 33.26 -27.72
N ALA A 416 -3.74 33.15 -26.56
CA ALA A 416 -4.29 33.64 -25.29
C ALA A 416 -4.56 35.15 -25.34
N ALA A 417 -3.50 35.94 -25.58
CA ALA A 417 -3.57 37.40 -25.68
C ALA A 417 -4.45 37.96 -26.83
N GLN A 418 -4.81 37.12 -27.82
CA GLN A 418 -5.75 37.49 -28.89
C GLN A 418 -7.22 37.30 -28.49
N ILE A 419 -7.50 36.41 -27.55
CA ILE A 419 -8.86 36.10 -27.07
C ILE A 419 -9.14 36.83 -25.75
N ASP A 420 -8.13 36.95 -24.90
CA ASP A 420 -8.14 37.64 -23.61
C ASP A 420 -6.98 38.65 -23.60
N PRO A 421 -7.22 39.94 -23.90
CA PRO A 421 -6.18 40.98 -23.90
C PRO A 421 -5.59 41.30 -22.52
N THR A 422 -6.18 40.80 -21.42
CA THR A 422 -5.75 40.98 -20.03
C THR A 422 -5.01 39.75 -19.47
N HIS A 423 -4.89 38.68 -20.28
CA HIS A 423 -4.17 37.45 -19.98
C HIS A 423 -2.69 37.66 -19.64
N LYS A 424 -2.19 36.98 -18.61
CA LYS A 424 -0.80 37.11 -18.13
C LYS A 424 0.02 35.83 -18.37
N PRO A 425 1.35 35.92 -18.59
CA PRO A 425 2.17 34.75 -18.91
C PRO A 425 2.24 33.65 -17.84
N ASN A 426 1.86 33.94 -16.60
CA ASN A 426 1.73 32.95 -15.51
C ASN A 426 0.38 32.21 -15.49
N GLU A 427 -0.64 32.67 -16.22
CA GLU A 427 -2.02 32.19 -16.13
C GLU A 427 -2.24 31.00 -17.08
N TYR A 428 -1.54 29.88 -16.84
CA TYR A 428 -1.64 28.61 -17.57
C TYR A 428 -1.69 27.40 -16.62
N LEU A 429 -2.35 26.32 -17.04
CA LEU A 429 -2.12 25.00 -16.43
C LEU A 429 -0.79 24.40 -16.95
N PRO A 430 -0.03 23.68 -16.10
CA PRO A 430 1.25 23.06 -16.50
C PRO A 430 1.06 21.85 -17.42
N SER A 431 -0.17 21.40 -17.63
CA SER A 431 -0.53 20.47 -18.70
C SER A 431 -0.28 21.09 -20.08
N PHE A 432 0.54 20.43 -20.90
CA PHE A 432 0.85 20.83 -22.28
C PHE A 432 1.67 22.11 -22.46
N VAL A 433 2.51 22.46 -21.48
CA VAL A 433 3.56 23.49 -21.66
C VAL A 433 4.49 23.20 -22.86
N HIS A 434 4.82 24.27 -23.59
CA HIS A 434 5.79 24.32 -24.69
C HIS A 434 6.88 25.36 -24.36
N ASN A 435 7.99 25.35 -25.11
CA ASN A 435 9.19 26.17 -24.87
C ASN A 435 8.98 27.70 -24.77
N PHE A 436 7.83 28.24 -25.19
CA PHE A 436 7.48 29.65 -25.06
C PHE A 436 6.81 30.03 -23.72
N HIS A 437 6.48 29.04 -22.87
CA HIS A 437 5.95 29.31 -21.53
C HIS A 437 7.08 29.41 -20.50
N ASP A 438 6.97 30.37 -19.59
CA ASP A 438 7.88 30.50 -18.46
C ASP A 438 7.36 29.71 -17.25
N LEU A 439 8.09 28.64 -16.90
CA LEU A 439 7.76 27.79 -15.75
C LEU A 439 8.00 28.50 -14.41
N GLU A 440 8.92 29.45 -14.33
CA GLU A 440 9.14 30.25 -13.12
C GLU A 440 7.95 31.17 -12.86
N GLN A 441 7.34 31.72 -13.92
CA GLN A 441 6.11 32.50 -13.81
C GLN A 441 4.90 31.61 -13.46
N ILE A 442 4.71 30.46 -14.13
CA ILE A 442 3.57 29.54 -13.87
C ILE A 442 3.61 28.94 -12.46
N TYR A 443 4.78 28.51 -11.96
CA TYR A 443 4.91 27.95 -10.61
C TYR A 443 5.23 28.99 -9.53
N GLY A 444 5.59 30.22 -9.91
CA GLY A 444 5.80 31.37 -9.03
C GLY A 444 6.60 31.02 -7.76
N PRO A 445 6.07 31.29 -6.55
CA PRO A 445 6.78 31.05 -5.29
C PRO A 445 7.10 29.57 -5.03
N ASN A 446 6.42 28.63 -5.71
CA ASN A 446 6.64 27.19 -5.57
C ASN A 446 7.78 26.68 -6.46
N TYR A 447 8.23 27.45 -7.46
CA TYR A 447 9.16 26.97 -8.50
C TYR A 447 10.50 26.51 -7.94
N GLU A 448 11.19 27.33 -7.15
CA GLU A 448 12.48 26.96 -6.56
C GLU A 448 12.35 25.82 -5.53
N HIS A 449 11.19 25.66 -4.88
CA HIS A 449 10.91 24.49 -4.05
C HIS A 449 10.79 23.22 -4.92
N LEU A 450 10.09 23.27 -6.06
CA LEU A 450 10.01 22.18 -7.02
C LEU A 450 11.38 21.83 -7.60
N ARG A 451 12.23 22.82 -7.88
CA ARG A 451 13.61 22.60 -8.35
C ARG A 451 14.51 21.98 -7.28
N ARG A 452 14.34 22.34 -5.99
CA ARG A 452 14.97 21.64 -4.86
C ARG A 452 14.58 20.16 -4.83
N LEU A 453 13.29 19.85 -4.95
CA LEU A 453 12.79 18.47 -4.93
C LEU A 453 13.19 17.69 -6.19
N LYS A 454 13.16 18.31 -7.36
CA LYS A 454 13.70 17.74 -8.60
C LYS A 454 15.17 17.34 -8.42
N THR A 455 15.97 18.21 -7.82
CA THR A 455 17.40 17.94 -7.56
C THR A 455 17.61 16.85 -6.49
N LYS A 456 16.74 16.75 -5.48
CA LYS A 456 16.72 15.68 -4.46
C LYS A 456 16.50 14.30 -5.11
N TYR A 457 15.49 14.18 -5.97
CA TYR A 457 15.05 12.88 -6.51
C TYR A 457 15.69 12.51 -7.85
N ASP A 458 15.83 13.45 -8.80
CA ASP A 458 16.50 13.28 -10.11
C ASP A 458 17.59 14.36 -10.32
N PRO A 459 18.74 14.24 -9.64
CA PRO A 459 19.87 15.16 -9.80
C PRO A 459 20.56 15.08 -11.18
N ARG A 460 20.25 14.08 -12.02
CA ARG A 460 20.83 13.97 -13.39
C ARG A 460 19.90 14.50 -14.49
N GLY A 461 18.66 14.85 -14.16
CA GLY A 461 17.66 15.24 -15.17
C GLY A 461 17.36 14.12 -16.17
N ARG A 462 17.37 12.85 -15.74
CA ARG A 462 17.06 11.69 -16.61
C ARG A 462 15.55 11.54 -16.83
N LEU A 463 14.72 11.92 -15.86
CA LEU A 463 13.26 12.03 -16.00
C LEU A 463 12.91 13.41 -16.58
N ASN A 464 13.07 13.56 -17.90
CA ASN A 464 13.01 14.85 -18.59
C ASN A 464 11.92 14.97 -19.66
N LYS A 465 10.89 14.12 -19.61
CA LYS A 465 9.83 14.03 -20.62
C LYS A 465 8.48 14.52 -20.06
N GLY A 466 7.64 15.12 -20.90
CA GLY A 466 6.38 15.72 -20.45
C GLY A 466 6.58 17.04 -19.70
N ALA A 467 5.82 17.27 -18.62
CA ALA A 467 5.97 18.47 -17.78
C ALA A 467 7.27 18.41 -16.97
N PHE A 468 8.37 18.94 -17.53
CA PHE A 468 9.71 18.85 -16.96
C PHE A 468 10.06 20.08 -16.11
N ILE A 469 10.39 19.83 -14.85
CA ILE A 469 11.11 20.78 -13.99
C ILE A 469 12.61 20.51 -14.13
N PRO A 470 13.46 21.52 -14.40
CA PRO A 470 14.91 21.33 -14.45
C PRO A 470 15.51 21.30 -13.03
N PRO A 471 16.45 20.36 -12.72
CA PRO A 471 17.20 20.42 -11.47
C PRO A 471 18.09 21.68 -11.40
N TYR A 472 18.74 21.90 -10.26
CA TYR A 472 19.88 22.80 -10.20
C TYR A 472 21.07 22.18 -10.97
N PRO A 473 21.92 23.00 -11.62
CA PRO A 473 23.19 22.51 -12.15
C PRO A 473 24.05 21.95 -11.01
N PRO A 474 24.89 20.93 -11.27
CA PRO A 474 25.85 20.45 -10.27
C PRO A 474 26.73 21.60 -9.78
N LYS A 475 26.87 21.76 -8.46
CA LYS A 475 27.92 22.63 -7.90
C LYS A 475 29.28 22.05 -8.30
N ASP A 476 30.21 22.89 -8.74
CA ASP A 476 31.46 22.48 -9.40
C ASP A 476 32.23 21.35 -8.69
N THR A 477 32.11 20.12 -9.21
CA THR A 477 32.94 18.97 -8.83
C THR A 477 34.00 18.64 -9.89
N GLY A 478 34.52 19.67 -10.57
CA GLY A 478 35.77 19.60 -11.35
C GLY A 478 35.81 18.60 -12.52
N LEU A 479 34.67 18.13 -13.01
CA LEU A 479 34.56 17.12 -14.07
C LEU A 479 33.67 17.64 -15.19
N ALA A 480 34.19 17.58 -16.43
CA ALA A 480 33.55 18.18 -17.59
C ALA A 480 32.25 17.46 -18.00
N THR A 481 31.18 18.23 -18.20
CA THR A 481 29.91 17.76 -18.76
C THR A 481 30.03 17.48 -20.27
N PRO A 482 29.46 16.39 -20.80
CA PRO A 482 29.21 16.25 -22.23
C PRO A 482 28.20 17.33 -22.67
N SER A 483 28.54 18.11 -23.69
CA SER A 483 27.71 19.23 -24.15
C SER A 483 26.66 18.78 -25.18
N THR A 484 25.39 18.68 -24.77
CA THR A 484 24.23 18.74 -25.67
C THR A 484 23.74 20.19 -25.73
N PRO A 485 23.78 20.87 -26.90
CA PRO A 485 23.48 22.30 -26.97
C PRO A 485 21.98 22.59 -26.90
N PHE A 486 21.56 23.40 -25.92
CA PHE A 486 20.34 24.18 -26.04
C PHE A 486 20.54 25.23 -27.15
N VAL A 487 19.72 25.18 -28.19
CA VAL A 487 19.85 26.09 -29.34
C VAL A 487 19.19 27.43 -29.02
N GLN A 488 20.00 28.39 -28.55
CA GLN A 488 19.66 29.82 -28.65
C GLN A 488 19.98 30.31 -30.07
N PHE A 489 19.03 31.00 -30.70
CA PHE A 489 19.23 31.67 -31.99
C PHE A 489 19.42 33.19 -31.80
N PRO A 490 20.60 33.76 -32.13
CA PRO A 490 20.76 35.19 -32.38
C PRO A 490 20.36 35.54 -33.84
N PRO A 491 20.05 36.81 -34.16
CA PRO A 491 19.39 37.18 -35.42
C PRO A 491 20.33 37.50 -36.61
N HIS A 492 19.82 37.25 -37.82
CA HIS A 492 20.20 37.77 -39.15
C HIS A 492 21.65 37.66 -39.68
N LEU A 493 21.83 36.81 -40.73
CA LEU A 493 22.50 37.05 -42.05
C LEU A 493 23.95 37.63 -42.13
N PRO A 494 24.75 37.38 -43.21
CA PRO A 494 24.69 36.36 -44.29
C PRO A 494 26.07 35.73 -44.71
N LEU A 495 26.08 34.99 -45.84
CA LEU A 495 27.20 34.74 -46.79
C LEU A 495 28.35 33.71 -46.51
N SER A 496 28.18 32.51 -47.12
CA SER A 496 29.11 31.90 -48.12
C SER A 496 30.40 31.10 -47.75
N LEU A 497 30.83 30.26 -48.72
CA LEU A 497 32.17 29.67 -48.98
C LEU A 497 32.72 28.49 -48.13
N SER A 498 32.34 27.26 -48.53
CA SER A 498 33.15 26.24 -49.27
C SER A 498 34.59 25.82 -48.88
N ILE A 499 34.94 24.58 -49.27
CA ILE A 499 36.28 23.94 -49.46
C ILE A 499 36.94 23.14 -48.28
N THR A 500 36.66 21.84 -48.31
CA THR A 500 37.56 20.65 -48.43
C THR A 500 39.00 20.54 -47.83
N MET A 501 39.30 19.28 -47.44
CA MET A 501 40.59 18.55 -47.44
C MET A 501 41.46 18.41 -46.17
N SER A 502 41.39 17.20 -45.64
CA SER A 502 42.42 16.33 -45.03
C SER A 502 43.90 16.68 -45.22
N ASN A 503 44.70 16.53 -44.15
CA ASN A 503 45.71 15.44 -43.98
C ASN A 503 46.76 15.76 -42.90
N LEU A 504 47.07 14.81 -42.01
CA LEU A 504 48.38 14.14 -41.94
C LEU A 504 48.47 13.15 -40.75
N ALA A 505 49.28 12.11 -40.95
CA ALA A 505 49.74 11.13 -39.95
C ALA A 505 51.26 11.40 -39.68
N PRO A 506 52.12 10.53 -39.06
CA PRO A 506 51.93 9.10 -38.71
C PRO A 506 52.61 8.57 -37.42
N SER A 507 52.42 7.25 -37.18
CA SER A 507 53.35 6.30 -36.52
C SER A 507 53.53 6.43 -34.98
N VAL A 508 53.89 5.41 -34.18
CA VAL A 508 54.23 3.96 -34.34
C VAL A 508 54.07 3.30 -32.92
N PHE A 509 54.03 1.98 -32.61
CA PHE A 509 54.60 0.76 -33.19
C PHE A 509 53.61 -0.45 -33.29
N ARG A 510 53.64 -1.39 -32.33
CA ARG A 510 53.04 -2.76 -32.30
C ARG A 510 52.86 -3.20 -30.82
N GLN A 511 52.26 -4.35 -30.43
CA GLN A 511 52.15 -5.65 -31.12
C GLN A 511 51.06 -6.57 -30.53
N THR A 512 50.59 -7.56 -31.32
CA THR A 512 49.48 -8.47 -30.98
C THR A 512 49.76 -9.95 -31.34
N LEU A 513 49.24 -10.88 -30.51
CA LEU A 513 48.63 -12.19 -30.81
C LEU A 513 49.16 -13.10 -31.96
N ARG A 514 49.33 -14.41 -31.67
CA ARG A 514 48.99 -15.65 -32.47
C ARG A 514 49.91 -16.85 -32.08
N ALA A 515 49.57 -18.14 -32.26
CA ALA A 515 48.35 -18.84 -32.71
C ALA A 515 48.31 -20.36 -32.32
N CYS A 516 47.10 -20.95 -32.40
CA CYS A 516 46.64 -22.27 -32.90
C CYS A 516 47.62 -23.33 -33.50
N PRO A 517 47.19 -24.58 -33.84
CA PRO A 517 46.05 -25.43 -33.37
C PRO A 517 46.37 -26.97 -33.25
N ARG A 518 45.42 -27.82 -32.79
CA ARG A 518 44.89 -29.00 -33.55
C ARG A 518 43.90 -29.92 -32.78
N ARG A 519 43.05 -30.59 -33.59
CA ARG A 519 42.24 -31.84 -33.44
C ARG A 519 42.51 -32.73 -32.19
N CYS A 520 41.52 -33.43 -31.62
CA CYS A 520 40.77 -34.54 -32.27
C CYS A 520 39.41 -34.87 -31.60
N ALA A 521 38.65 -35.79 -32.22
CA ALA A 521 37.40 -36.35 -31.69
C ALA A 521 37.38 -37.89 -31.80
N SER A 522 36.65 -38.57 -30.92
CA SER A 522 36.34 -40.01 -30.99
C SER A 522 34.98 -40.31 -30.32
N VAL A 523 34.39 -41.48 -30.60
CA VAL A 523 32.95 -41.73 -30.41
C VAL A 523 32.67 -43.18 -29.96
N ARG A 524 31.84 -43.34 -28.90
CA ARG A 524 31.14 -44.58 -28.49
C ARG A 524 32.06 -45.73 -27.98
N PRO A 525 31.55 -46.85 -27.39
CA PRO A 525 30.16 -47.36 -27.39
C PRO A 525 29.52 -47.69 -26.01
N SER A 526 28.33 -48.28 -26.06
CA SER A 526 27.41 -48.58 -24.95
C SER A 526 27.08 -50.08 -24.87
N ALA A 527 27.18 -50.69 -23.69
CA ALA A 527 26.75 -52.07 -23.38
C ALA A 527 26.53 -52.22 -21.83
N PRO A 528 25.92 -53.31 -21.29
CA PRO A 528 24.63 -53.14 -20.59
C PRO A 528 24.47 -53.86 -19.22
N ARG A 529 23.30 -53.63 -18.57
CA ARG A 529 22.74 -54.38 -17.41
C ARG A 529 23.50 -54.19 -16.06
N LEU A 530 22.93 -54.42 -14.88
CA LEU A 530 21.57 -54.86 -14.47
C LEU A 530 21.15 -54.14 -13.15
N ALA A 531 19.97 -54.48 -12.60
CA ALA A 531 19.26 -53.69 -11.59
C ALA A 531 19.73 -53.88 -10.12
N ALA A 532 19.48 -52.84 -9.31
CA ALA A 532 19.34 -52.93 -7.84
C ALA A 532 18.22 -51.98 -7.37
N ALA A 533 17.39 -52.40 -6.41
CA ALA A 533 16.14 -51.72 -6.09
C ALA A 533 16.31 -50.44 -5.26
N ARG A 534 15.48 -49.42 -5.54
CA ARG A 534 15.08 -48.40 -4.57
C ARG A 534 13.60 -48.55 -4.25
N ARG A 535 13.27 -48.63 -2.96
CA ARG A 535 11.90 -48.77 -2.46
C ARG A 535 11.19 -47.43 -2.53
N CYS A 536 10.13 -47.33 -3.33
CA CYS A 536 9.11 -46.32 -3.12
C CYS A 536 8.11 -46.85 -2.08
N TYR A 537 8.10 -46.28 -0.88
CA TYR A 537 6.96 -46.41 0.03
C TYR A 537 6.07 -45.19 -0.13
N ALA A 538 5.12 -45.30 -1.06
CA ALA A 538 3.87 -44.58 -0.94
C ALA A 538 2.96 -45.43 -0.03
N SER A 539 2.58 -44.89 1.12
CA SER A 539 1.59 -45.49 2.00
C SER A 539 0.54 -44.44 2.35
N GLU A 540 -0.56 -44.45 1.59
CA GLU A 540 -1.78 -43.75 1.95
C GLU A 540 -2.39 -44.39 3.21
N SER A 541 -1.95 -43.95 4.38
CA SER A 541 -2.60 -44.31 5.65
C SER A 541 -3.92 -43.55 5.76
N LYS A 542 -5.00 -44.11 5.18
CA LYS A 542 -6.36 -43.58 5.21
C LYS A 542 -6.79 -43.22 6.65
N PRO A 543 -7.03 -41.95 7.01
CA PRO A 543 -7.52 -41.56 8.32
C PRO A 543 -9.06 -41.66 8.42
N ALA A 544 -9.67 -42.63 7.73
CA ALA A 544 -11.10 -42.88 7.80
C ALA A 544 -11.40 -43.73 9.04
N LYS A 545 -12.27 -43.22 9.93
CA LYS A 545 -12.63 -43.76 11.28
C LYS A 545 -11.75 -43.35 12.47
N ALA A 546 -11.09 -42.18 12.41
CA ALA A 546 -10.52 -41.52 13.61
C ALA A 546 -10.88 -40.02 13.71
N GLN A 547 -11.85 -39.55 12.93
CA GLN A 547 -12.46 -38.22 13.06
C GLN A 547 -13.96 -38.38 12.89
N ALA A 548 -14.70 -38.37 14.00
CA ALA A 548 -16.16 -38.30 14.05
C ALA A 548 -16.64 -36.89 14.40
N GLY A 549 -15.93 -35.86 13.91
CA GLY A 549 -16.46 -34.50 13.91
C GLY A 549 -17.67 -34.44 12.99
N VAL A 550 -18.83 -34.07 13.53
CA VAL A 550 -20.07 -33.99 12.74
C VAL A 550 -19.90 -32.91 11.68
N ASN A 551 -19.82 -33.33 10.41
CA ASN A 551 -19.81 -32.40 9.29
C ASN A 551 -21.20 -31.76 9.20
N VAL A 552 -21.33 -30.56 9.76
CA VAL A 552 -22.59 -29.82 9.93
C VAL A 552 -23.35 -29.67 8.60
N ASP A 553 -22.63 -29.37 7.52
CA ASP A 553 -23.16 -29.30 6.15
C ASP A 553 -23.76 -30.62 5.62
N THR A 554 -23.44 -31.74 6.26
CA THR A 554 -23.94 -33.08 5.90
C THR A 554 -25.13 -33.48 6.78
N ALA A 555 -25.14 -33.09 8.06
CA ALA A 555 -26.29 -33.24 8.94
C ALA A 555 -27.48 -32.40 8.44
N ILE A 556 -27.27 -31.10 8.20
CA ILE A 556 -28.30 -30.20 7.65
C ILE A 556 -28.91 -30.76 6.36
N LYS A 557 -28.09 -31.29 5.45
CA LYS A 557 -28.59 -31.84 4.16
C LYS A 557 -29.41 -33.13 4.33
N ALA A 558 -29.18 -33.90 5.40
CA ALA A 558 -30.01 -35.07 5.71
C ALA A 558 -31.38 -34.64 6.28
N GLU A 559 -31.39 -33.68 7.21
CA GLU A 559 -32.58 -33.13 7.86
C GLU A 559 -33.47 -32.35 6.87
N GLN A 560 -32.87 -31.46 6.07
CA GLN A 560 -33.55 -30.75 4.98
C GLN A 560 -34.22 -31.71 3.99
N LYS A 561 -33.55 -32.81 3.63
CA LYS A 561 -34.09 -33.84 2.74
C LYS A 561 -35.29 -34.55 3.37
N ALA A 562 -35.20 -34.95 4.63
CA ALA A 562 -36.30 -35.59 5.35
C ALA A 562 -37.53 -34.67 5.48
N PHE A 563 -37.34 -33.38 5.75
CA PHE A 563 -38.43 -32.40 5.79
C PHE A 563 -39.09 -32.18 4.43
N ILE A 564 -38.30 -32.08 3.35
CA ILE A 564 -38.83 -31.96 1.97
C ILE A 564 -39.63 -33.21 1.59
N GLU A 565 -39.18 -34.40 1.99
CA GLU A 565 -39.87 -35.67 1.75
C GLU A 565 -41.18 -35.82 2.54
N GLN A 566 -41.32 -35.14 3.69
CA GLN A 566 -42.56 -35.13 4.49
C GLN A 566 -43.54 -34.01 4.12
N THR A 567 -43.05 -32.84 3.73
CA THR A 567 -43.88 -31.61 3.60
C THR A 567 -44.02 -31.08 2.17
N GLY A 568 -43.23 -31.59 1.22
CA GLY A 568 -43.19 -31.10 -0.16
C GLY A 568 -42.64 -29.67 -0.32
N THR A 569 -42.17 -29.03 0.75
CA THR A 569 -41.66 -27.65 0.77
C THR A 569 -40.25 -27.59 1.35
N ARG A 570 -39.47 -26.57 0.95
CA ARG A 570 -38.09 -26.39 1.45
C ARG A 570 -38.16 -25.58 2.75
N PRO A 571 -37.41 -25.93 3.82
CA PRO A 571 -37.58 -25.27 5.13
C PRO A 571 -37.33 -23.76 5.08
N LYS A 572 -36.38 -23.31 4.24
CA LYS A 572 -36.12 -21.88 3.97
C LYS A 572 -37.29 -21.09 3.37
N ASP A 573 -38.26 -21.74 2.73
CA ASP A 573 -39.43 -21.11 2.12
C ASP A 573 -40.64 -21.13 3.10
N THR A 574 -40.46 -21.64 4.31
CA THR A 574 -41.46 -21.75 5.37
C THR A 574 -41.11 -20.79 6.52
N ILE A 575 -42.06 -19.95 6.93
CA ILE A 575 -41.93 -19.07 8.11
C ILE A 575 -42.63 -19.75 9.30
N VAL A 576 -41.99 -19.74 10.47
CA VAL A 576 -42.54 -20.35 11.68
C VAL A 576 -43.60 -19.41 12.30
N PRO A 577 -44.81 -19.89 12.67
CA PRO A 577 -45.77 -19.05 13.38
C PRO A 577 -45.16 -18.41 14.64
N SER A 578 -45.47 -17.14 14.88
CA SER A 578 -44.99 -16.31 16.01
C SER A 578 -43.50 -15.94 16.06
N THR A 579 -42.65 -16.33 15.09
CA THR A 579 -41.25 -15.83 15.00
C THR A 579 -40.85 -15.41 13.57
N PRO A 580 -39.93 -14.45 13.39
CA PRO A 580 -39.44 -14.04 12.07
C PRO A 580 -38.41 -15.02 11.47
N ALA A 581 -38.22 -16.19 12.07
CA ALA A 581 -37.27 -17.21 11.64
C ALA A 581 -37.86 -18.12 10.54
N SER A 582 -37.00 -18.58 9.63
CA SER A 582 -37.37 -19.61 8.65
C SER A 582 -37.25 -21.01 9.27
N GLY A 583 -37.93 -21.99 8.67
CA GLY A 583 -37.91 -23.39 9.13
C GLY A 583 -36.51 -24.02 9.18
N ASP A 584 -35.56 -23.52 8.36
CA ASP A 584 -34.15 -23.94 8.40
C ASP A 584 -33.47 -23.66 9.75
N ALA A 585 -33.90 -22.63 10.50
CA ALA A 585 -33.33 -22.28 11.80
C ALA A 585 -33.83 -23.20 12.93
N MET A 586 -35.04 -23.77 12.81
CA MET A 586 -35.60 -24.71 13.79
C MET A 586 -35.11 -26.15 13.60
N MET A 587 -34.67 -26.53 12.39
CA MET A 587 -34.22 -27.90 12.09
C MET A 587 -32.93 -28.28 12.82
N SER A 588 -31.98 -27.35 12.89
CA SER A 588 -30.73 -27.52 13.62
C SER A 588 -30.41 -26.20 14.32
N PRO A 589 -30.91 -25.98 15.56
CA PRO A 589 -30.84 -24.69 16.24
C PRO A 589 -29.45 -24.08 16.20
N SER A 590 -28.45 -24.75 16.78
CA SER A 590 -27.07 -24.29 16.82
C SER A 590 -26.51 -23.91 15.44
N ALA A 591 -26.79 -24.70 14.40
CA ALA A 591 -26.18 -24.51 13.08
C ALA A 591 -26.89 -23.44 12.23
N GLY A 592 -28.22 -23.35 12.29
CA GLY A 592 -28.99 -22.30 11.60
C GLY A 592 -28.74 -20.91 12.21
N ILE A 593 -28.68 -20.85 13.54
CA ILE A 593 -28.37 -19.67 14.34
C ILE A 593 -26.94 -19.18 14.07
N LEU A 594 -25.93 -20.06 14.15
CA LEU A 594 -24.55 -19.72 13.80
C LEU A 594 -24.40 -19.27 12.34
N LYS A 595 -25.27 -19.75 11.44
CA LYS A 595 -25.29 -19.29 10.05
C LYS A 595 -25.83 -17.87 9.93
N GLN A 596 -26.94 -17.53 10.59
CA GLN A 596 -27.44 -16.14 10.61
C GLN A 596 -26.43 -15.17 11.24
N ALA A 597 -25.76 -15.56 12.33
CA ALA A 597 -24.70 -14.78 12.95
C ALA A 597 -23.43 -14.57 12.07
N THR A 598 -23.28 -15.34 10.97
CA THR A 598 -22.06 -15.31 10.12
C THR A 598 -22.34 -15.00 8.65
N VAL A 599 -23.48 -14.37 8.35
CA VAL A 599 -23.90 -13.94 7.00
C VAL A 599 -23.34 -12.57 6.60
N MET A 600 -22.67 -11.83 7.50
CA MET A 600 -22.02 -10.57 7.16
C MET A 600 -20.63 -10.78 6.53
N ASP A 601 -20.52 -10.39 5.26
CA ASP A 601 -19.31 -10.19 4.45
C ASP A 601 -18.27 -11.33 4.36
N GLN A 602 -18.58 -12.37 3.59
CA GLN A 602 -17.56 -13.31 3.10
C GLN A 602 -16.77 -12.71 1.92
N GLY A 603 -15.90 -11.74 2.23
CA GLY A 603 -15.00 -11.10 1.27
C GLY A 603 -13.81 -10.41 1.95
N ALA A 604 -14.06 -9.67 3.04
CA ALA A 604 -13.01 -9.02 3.83
C ALA A 604 -12.09 -10.01 4.58
N ARG A 605 -10.92 -9.51 5.01
CA ARG A 605 -10.03 -10.21 5.94
C ARG A 605 -10.41 -9.82 7.38
N PRO A 606 -10.39 -10.76 8.35
CA PRO A 606 -10.81 -10.47 9.71
C PRO A 606 -9.86 -9.49 10.42
N ILE A 607 -10.43 -8.70 11.34
CA ILE A 607 -9.71 -7.76 12.21
C ILE A 607 -8.69 -8.54 13.06
N TYR A 608 -7.42 -8.12 13.11
CA TYR A 608 -6.37 -8.90 13.76
C TYR A 608 -6.08 -8.46 15.20
N LEU A 609 -6.74 -9.10 16.16
CA LEU A 609 -6.54 -8.92 17.61
C LEU A 609 -5.90 -10.15 18.27
N ASP A 610 -4.87 -10.74 17.65
CA ASP A 610 -4.11 -11.87 18.22
C ASP A 610 -2.59 -11.63 18.26
N MET A 611 -2.19 -10.36 18.48
CA MET A 611 -0.78 -9.91 18.45
C MET A 611 0.15 -10.70 19.38
N GLN A 612 -0.35 -11.29 20.48
CA GLN A 612 0.44 -12.15 21.38
C GLN A 612 0.78 -13.52 20.80
N ALA A 613 0.02 -14.04 19.82
CA ALA A 613 0.43 -15.23 19.09
C ALA A 613 1.53 -14.87 18.07
N THR A 614 1.31 -13.82 17.28
CA THR A 614 2.36 -13.20 16.47
C THR A 614 1.99 -11.78 16.05
N THR A 615 2.98 -10.91 15.91
CA THR A 615 2.82 -9.67 15.14
C THR A 615 2.97 -9.92 13.63
N PRO A 616 2.45 -9.05 12.76
CA PRO A 616 2.98 -8.88 11.40
C PRO A 616 4.44 -8.36 11.45
N THR A 617 5.20 -8.50 10.37
CA THR A 617 6.52 -7.86 10.24
C THR A 617 6.32 -6.39 9.89
N ASP A 618 7.03 -5.46 10.53
CA ASP A 618 7.01 -4.04 10.17
C ASP A 618 7.60 -3.85 8.75
N PRO A 619 7.01 -3.02 7.87
CA PRO A 619 7.54 -2.81 6.51
C PRO A 619 9.01 -2.38 6.48
N ARG A 620 9.46 -1.59 7.45
CA ARG A 620 10.86 -1.12 7.56
C ARG A 620 11.81 -2.25 7.95
N VAL A 621 11.32 -3.19 8.76
CA VAL A 621 12.05 -4.42 9.08
C VAL A 621 12.18 -5.29 7.84
N LEU A 622 11.09 -5.48 7.08
CA LEU A 622 11.14 -6.26 5.84
C LEU A 622 12.13 -5.66 4.83
N ASP A 623 12.11 -4.35 4.64
CA ASP A 623 13.07 -3.64 3.77
C ASP A 623 14.53 -3.91 4.18
N ALA A 624 14.85 -3.77 5.47
CA ALA A 624 16.18 -4.08 6.00
C ALA A 624 16.60 -5.56 5.81
N MET A 625 15.65 -6.50 5.69
CA MET A 625 15.93 -7.92 5.42
C MET A 625 16.24 -8.22 3.95
N LEU A 626 15.60 -7.50 3.01
CA LEU A 626 15.62 -7.83 1.57
C LEU A 626 17.02 -7.87 0.94
N PRO A 627 17.96 -6.93 1.23
CA PRO A 627 19.31 -6.97 0.66
C PRO A 627 20.06 -8.28 0.94
N PHE A 628 19.82 -8.90 2.10
CA PHE A 628 20.51 -10.12 2.55
C PHE A 628 19.93 -11.40 1.95
N LEU A 629 18.77 -11.32 1.27
CA LEU A 629 18.15 -12.43 0.55
C LEU A 629 18.63 -12.54 -0.90
N THR A 630 19.27 -11.49 -1.45
CA THR A 630 19.58 -11.39 -2.89
C THR A 630 21.01 -10.95 -3.19
N GLY A 631 21.49 -9.84 -2.60
CA GLY A 631 22.81 -9.27 -2.89
C GLY A 631 23.85 -9.58 -1.81
N LEU A 632 23.50 -9.36 -0.55
CA LEU A 632 24.36 -9.57 0.63
C LEU A 632 24.11 -10.94 1.26
N TYR A 633 24.11 -11.99 0.44
CA TYR A 633 23.73 -13.37 0.82
C TYR A 633 24.86 -14.18 1.50
N GLY A 634 25.99 -13.55 1.81
CA GLY A 634 27.17 -14.23 2.32
C GLY A 634 26.98 -14.90 3.68
N ASN A 635 27.77 -15.93 3.95
CA ASN A 635 27.84 -16.54 5.27
C ASN A 635 28.71 -15.65 6.18
N PRO A 636 28.21 -15.12 7.31
CA PRO A 636 28.96 -14.23 8.20
C PRO A 636 30.14 -14.93 8.90
N HIS A 637 30.24 -16.26 8.82
CA HIS A 637 31.40 -17.02 9.31
C HIS A 637 32.55 -17.12 8.29
N SER A 638 32.37 -16.64 7.05
CA SER A 638 33.38 -16.68 5.98
C SER A 638 34.39 -15.53 6.06
N ARG A 639 35.46 -15.71 6.84
CA ARG A 639 36.48 -14.68 7.11
C ARG A 639 37.42 -14.30 5.96
N THR A 640 37.29 -14.90 4.78
CA THR A 640 38.27 -14.78 3.68
C THR A 640 37.84 -13.91 2.50
N HIS A 641 36.60 -13.39 2.48
CA HIS A 641 36.08 -12.64 1.34
C HIS A 641 34.99 -11.61 1.73
N ALA A 642 34.81 -10.57 0.89
CA ALA A 642 33.91 -9.44 1.12
C ALA A 642 32.50 -9.84 1.61
N TYR A 643 31.82 -10.75 0.89
CA TYR A 643 30.47 -11.22 1.25
C TYR A 643 30.32 -11.71 2.71
N GLY A 644 31.39 -12.23 3.32
CA GLY A 644 31.39 -12.66 4.71
C GLY A 644 31.60 -11.50 5.67
N TRP A 645 32.55 -10.61 5.39
CA TRP A 645 32.81 -9.41 6.19
C TRP A 645 31.61 -8.44 6.20
N GLU A 646 30.92 -8.30 5.08
CA GLU A 646 29.72 -7.46 4.93
C GLU A 646 28.54 -7.98 5.75
N THR A 647 28.34 -9.30 5.77
CA THR A 647 27.26 -9.95 6.53
C THR A 647 27.61 -10.12 8.01
N GLU A 648 28.89 -10.30 8.36
CA GLU A 648 29.40 -10.24 9.75
C GLU A 648 29.17 -8.85 10.35
N LYS A 649 29.49 -7.78 9.60
CA LYS A 649 29.24 -6.38 10.01
C LYS A 649 27.75 -6.12 10.28
N ALA A 650 26.87 -6.53 9.38
CA ALA A 650 25.42 -6.37 9.55
C ALA A 650 24.88 -7.21 10.74
N THR A 651 25.42 -8.42 10.91
CA THR A 651 25.09 -9.33 12.03
C THR A 651 25.45 -8.71 13.39
N GLU A 652 26.63 -8.11 13.53
CA GLU A 652 27.03 -7.47 14.80
C GLU A 652 26.33 -6.12 15.01
N GLN A 653 26.01 -5.35 13.96
CA GLN A 653 25.17 -4.15 14.09
C GLN A 653 23.76 -4.49 14.61
N ALA A 654 23.13 -5.53 14.05
CA ALA A 654 21.85 -6.04 14.54
C ALA A 654 21.96 -6.49 16.01
N ARG A 655 23.07 -7.13 16.38
CA ARG A 655 23.37 -7.54 17.77
C ARG A 655 23.48 -6.34 18.71
N GLU A 656 24.09 -5.24 18.27
CA GLU A 656 24.09 -3.99 19.04
C GLU A 656 22.68 -3.42 19.23
N HIS A 657 21.81 -3.45 18.22
CA HIS A 657 20.44 -2.93 18.35
C HIS A 657 19.64 -3.73 19.41
N VAL A 658 19.73 -5.06 19.39
CA VAL A 658 19.14 -5.94 20.41
C VAL A 658 19.69 -5.61 21.81
N ALA A 659 21.00 -5.43 21.94
CA ALA A 659 21.64 -5.12 23.23
C ALA A 659 21.23 -3.75 23.77
N LYS A 660 21.19 -2.73 22.90
CA LYS A 660 20.81 -1.34 23.20
C LYS A 660 19.35 -1.21 23.64
N LEU A 661 18.46 -2.14 23.27
CA LEU A 661 17.05 -2.15 23.71
C LEU A 661 16.87 -2.61 25.17
N ILE A 662 17.79 -3.42 25.71
CA ILE A 662 17.65 -4.05 27.04
C ILE A 662 18.75 -3.68 28.05
N GLY A 663 19.63 -2.73 27.72
CA GLY A 663 20.76 -2.30 28.58
C GLY A 663 21.96 -3.24 28.62
N ALA A 664 22.13 -4.14 27.63
CA ALA A 664 23.21 -5.14 27.60
C ALA A 664 24.46 -4.72 26.79
N ASP A 665 25.60 -5.39 27.00
CA ASP A 665 26.72 -5.40 26.04
C ASP A 665 26.39 -6.36 24.89
N ALA A 666 26.69 -5.99 23.63
CA ALA A 666 26.45 -6.85 22.46
C ALA A 666 27.11 -8.24 22.59
N LYS A 667 28.21 -8.37 23.34
CA LYS A 667 28.90 -9.65 23.62
C LYS A 667 28.13 -10.56 24.59
N GLU A 668 27.04 -10.08 25.18
CA GLU A 668 26.11 -10.85 26.03
C GLU A 668 24.89 -11.36 25.23
N ILE A 669 24.63 -10.84 24.03
CA ILE A 669 23.54 -11.29 23.14
C ILE A 669 23.98 -12.49 22.30
N ILE A 670 23.20 -13.57 22.33
CA ILE A 670 23.32 -14.79 21.53
C ILE A 670 22.07 -14.95 20.66
N PHE A 671 22.20 -15.21 19.36
CA PHE A 671 21.07 -15.45 18.47
C PHE A 671 20.59 -16.90 18.52
N THR A 672 19.26 -17.07 18.45
CA THR A 672 18.54 -18.35 18.50
C THR A 672 17.43 -18.37 17.45
N SER A 673 16.74 -19.49 17.25
CA SER A 673 15.56 -19.56 16.36
C SER A 673 14.27 -18.96 16.94
N GLY A 674 14.29 -18.46 18.19
CA GLY A 674 13.14 -17.90 18.89
C GLY A 674 13.21 -18.10 20.40
N ALA A 675 12.31 -17.46 21.14
CA ALA A 675 12.28 -17.58 22.61
C ALA A 675 12.13 -19.03 23.11
N THR A 676 11.47 -19.92 22.36
CA THR A 676 11.42 -21.36 22.67
C THR A 676 12.81 -22.01 22.75
N GLU A 677 13.72 -21.64 21.84
CA GLU A 677 15.11 -22.10 21.90
C GLU A 677 15.87 -21.40 23.02
N SER A 678 15.69 -20.08 23.20
CA SER A 678 16.33 -19.30 24.28
C SER A 678 15.95 -19.78 25.69
N ASN A 679 14.69 -20.15 25.93
CA ASN A 679 14.21 -20.72 27.19
C ASN A 679 14.81 -22.11 27.43
N ASN A 680 14.79 -23.00 26.42
CA ASN A 680 15.43 -24.32 26.51
C ASN A 680 16.94 -24.19 26.80
N MET A 681 17.62 -23.29 26.08
CA MET A 681 19.05 -23.00 26.23
C MET A 681 19.38 -22.45 27.63
N SER A 682 18.58 -21.52 28.15
CA SER A 682 18.77 -20.94 29.47
C SER A 682 18.54 -21.97 30.57
N ILE A 683 17.40 -22.64 30.55
CA ILE A 683 16.96 -23.53 31.62
C ILE A 683 17.80 -24.81 31.64
N LYS A 684 17.85 -25.56 30.53
CA LYS A 684 18.60 -26.81 30.43
C LYS A 684 20.11 -26.56 30.47
N GLY A 685 20.58 -25.49 29.86
CA GLY A 685 22.00 -25.15 29.85
C GLY A 685 22.54 -24.78 31.22
N VAL A 686 21.86 -23.92 32.00
CA VAL A 686 22.30 -23.58 33.37
C VAL A 686 22.15 -24.79 34.29
N ALA A 687 21.01 -25.49 34.24
CA ALA A 687 20.76 -26.67 35.06
C ALA A 687 21.83 -27.76 34.85
N ARG A 688 22.10 -28.17 33.61
CA ARG A 688 23.12 -29.17 33.29
C ARG A 688 24.53 -28.70 33.64
N PHE A 689 24.88 -27.43 33.36
CA PHE A 689 26.24 -26.92 33.63
C PHE A 689 26.61 -26.99 35.12
N PHE A 690 25.73 -26.53 36.02
CA PHE A 690 26.02 -26.54 37.47
C PHE A 690 25.63 -27.87 38.13
N GLY A 691 24.62 -28.57 37.60
CA GLY A 691 24.17 -29.90 38.04
C GLY A 691 25.21 -31.01 37.85
N ARG A 692 26.19 -30.85 36.94
CA ARG A 692 27.39 -31.70 36.82
C ARG A 692 28.13 -31.96 38.14
N SER A 693 28.03 -31.03 39.10
CA SER A 693 28.64 -31.16 40.43
C SER A 693 27.84 -32.02 41.43
N GLY A 694 26.62 -32.45 41.06
CA GLY A 694 25.62 -33.05 41.96
C GLY A 694 24.94 -32.07 42.92
N LYS A 695 25.58 -30.94 43.25
CA LYS A 695 25.19 -30.02 44.34
C LYS A 695 24.15 -28.95 43.96
N LYS A 696 23.81 -28.82 42.68
CA LYS A 696 22.89 -27.79 42.16
C LYS A 696 21.83 -28.45 41.28
N LYS A 697 20.84 -29.07 41.93
CA LYS A 697 19.80 -29.91 41.30
C LYS A 697 18.37 -29.41 41.50
N HIS A 698 18.14 -28.27 42.14
CA HIS A 698 16.81 -27.67 42.30
C HIS A 698 16.59 -26.48 41.35
N ILE A 699 15.38 -26.33 40.80
CA ILE A 699 14.94 -25.23 39.93
C ILE A 699 13.60 -24.70 40.45
N ILE A 700 13.38 -23.39 40.37
CA ILE A 700 12.11 -22.75 40.74
C ILE A 700 11.52 -22.07 39.53
N THR A 701 10.22 -22.23 39.31
CA THR A 701 9.48 -21.58 38.23
C THR A 701 8.01 -21.33 38.62
N THR A 702 7.21 -20.64 37.80
CA THR A 702 5.77 -20.44 38.09
C THR A 702 4.90 -21.47 37.38
N GLN A 703 3.68 -21.69 37.86
CA GLN A 703 2.68 -22.51 37.17
C GLN A 703 2.15 -21.82 35.88
N THR A 704 2.30 -20.50 35.79
CA THR A 704 1.81 -19.67 34.68
C THR A 704 2.81 -19.42 33.56
N GLU A 705 4.02 -20.00 33.62
CA GLU A 705 5.00 -19.84 32.54
C GLU A 705 4.50 -20.42 31.21
N HIS A 706 4.95 -19.85 30.09
CA HIS A 706 4.72 -20.41 28.77
C HIS A 706 5.21 -21.86 28.67
N LYS A 707 4.46 -22.74 27.99
CA LYS A 707 4.70 -24.20 27.89
C LYS A 707 6.17 -24.60 27.70
N CYS A 708 6.94 -23.91 26.84
CA CYS A 708 8.35 -24.29 26.59
C CYS A 708 9.30 -24.10 27.79
N VAL A 709 8.91 -23.34 28.82
CA VAL A 709 9.57 -23.30 30.14
C VAL A 709 9.13 -24.51 30.97
N LEU A 710 7.82 -24.72 31.11
CA LEU A 710 7.25 -25.84 31.88
C LEU A 710 7.74 -27.21 31.38
N ASP A 711 7.72 -27.44 30.06
CA ASP A 711 8.18 -28.68 29.43
C ASP A 711 9.71 -28.80 29.43
N SER A 712 10.45 -27.68 29.53
CA SER A 712 11.89 -27.72 29.81
C SER A 712 12.17 -28.16 31.23
N CYS A 713 11.36 -27.73 32.19
CA CYS A 713 11.46 -28.14 33.59
C CYS A 713 11.04 -29.62 33.78
N ARG A 714 9.93 -30.07 33.19
CA ARG A 714 9.50 -31.48 33.18
C ARG A 714 10.60 -32.41 32.65
N HIS A 715 11.19 -32.08 31.51
CA HIS A 715 12.30 -32.85 30.95
C HIS A 715 13.53 -32.92 31.87
N LEU A 716 13.79 -31.87 32.66
CA LEU A 716 14.84 -31.90 33.68
C LEU A 716 14.46 -32.74 34.90
N GLN A 717 13.17 -32.92 35.21
CA GLN A 717 12.72 -33.89 36.22
C GLN A 717 13.02 -35.33 35.77
N ASP A 718 12.89 -35.64 34.47
CA ASP A 718 13.34 -36.92 33.90
C ASP A 718 14.88 -37.09 34.02
N GLU A 719 15.65 -36.00 33.91
CA GLU A 719 17.10 -35.96 34.20
C GLU A 719 17.44 -35.95 35.72
N GLY A 720 16.43 -36.09 36.59
CA GLY A 720 16.57 -36.14 38.04
C GLY A 720 16.94 -34.80 38.67
N PHE A 721 16.44 -33.68 38.14
CA PHE A 721 16.37 -32.39 38.84
C PHE A 721 15.04 -32.30 39.61
N GLU A 722 15.04 -31.55 40.69
CA GLU A 722 13.84 -31.20 41.43
C GLU A 722 13.31 -29.84 40.93
N VAL A 723 12.00 -29.70 40.71
CA VAL A 723 11.39 -28.45 40.26
C VAL A 723 10.26 -28.04 41.20
N THR A 724 10.35 -26.84 41.77
CA THR A 724 9.23 -26.17 42.45
C THR A 724 8.46 -25.33 41.44
N TYR A 725 7.20 -25.66 41.20
CA TYR A 725 6.25 -24.85 40.41
C TYR A 725 5.41 -23.99 41.36
N LEU A 726 5.85 -22.75 41.60
CA LEU A 726 5.17 -21.79 42.47
C LEU A 726 3.76 -21.49 41.95
N PRO A 727 2.74 -21.49 42.82
CA PRO A 727 1.44 -20.92 42.48
C PRO A 727 1.56 -19.40 42.30
N VAL A 728 0.52 -18.81 41.71
CA VAL A 728 0.31 -17.36 41.68
C VAL A 728 -0.89 -17.00 42.55
N GLN A 729 -1.02 -15.72 42.88
CA GLN A 729 -2.27 -15.17 43.41
C GLN A 729 -3.32 -15.12 42.29
N ASN A 730 -4.61 -14.95 42.64
CA ASN A 730 -5.72 -14.94 41.67
C ASN A 730 -5.64 -13.79 40.63
N ASN A 731 -4.81 -12.78 40.87
CA ASN A 731 -4.47 -11.72 39.90
C ASN A 731 -3.26 -12.06 39.00
N GLY A 732 -2.71 -13.27 39.08
CA GLY A 732 -1.55 -13.74 38.33
C GLY A 732 -0.17 -13.34 38.89
N LEU A 733 -0.08 -12.57 39.97
CA LEU A 733 1.21 -12.17 40.55
C LEU A 733 1.83 -13.25 41.44
N VAL A 734 3.13 -13.51 41.25
CA VAL A 734 3.89 -14.39 42.16
C VAL A 734 4.09 -13.71 43.52
N LYS A 735 3.96 -14.48 44.59
CA LYS A 735 4.18 -14.00 45.96
C LYS A 735 5.67 -14.08 46.34
N LEU A 736 6.27 -12.94 46.71
CA LEU A 736 7.73 -12.83 46.88
C LEU A 736 8.25 -13.58 48.10
N GLU A 737 7.46 -13.71 49.17
CA GLU A 737 7.81 -14.48 50.35
C GLU A 737 7.94 -15.97 50.02
N ASP A 738 7.04 -16.47 49.17
CA ASP A 738 6.97 -17.89 48.80
C ASP A 738 8.14 -18.25 47.87
N LEU A 739 8.54 -17.31 47.00
CA LEU A 739 9.81 -17.39 46.26
C LEU A 739 11.04 -17.36 47.20
N GLU A 740 11.13 -16.41 48.14
CA GLU A 740 12.30 -16.33 49.02
C GLU A 740 12.43 -17.56 49.95
N ALA A 741 11.31 -18.18 50.32
CA ALA A 741 11.22 -19.44 51.07
C ALA A 741 11.57 -20.68 50.22
N ALA A 742 11.16 -20.73 48.95
CA ALA A 742 11.48 -21.84 48.05
C ALA A 742 12.98 -21.93 47.69
N ILE A 743 13.75 -20.84 47.82
CA ILE A 743 15.18 -20.81 47.49
C ILE A 743 16.03 -21.55 48.56
N ARG A 744 16.35 -22.81 48.25
CA ARG A 744 17.24 -23.70 49.01
C ARG A 744 18.70 -23.65 48.50
N PRO A 745 19.72 -24.12 49.26
CA PRO A 745 21.12 -24.12 48.83
C PRO A 745 21.39 -24.84 47.50
N GLU A 746 20.58 -25.86 47.17
CA GLU A 746 20.66 -26.69 45.96
C GLU A 746 20.09 -25.99 44.72
N THR A 747 19.46 -24.82 44.88
CA THR A 747 18.78 -24.11 43.78
C THR A 747 19.79 -23.56 42.78
N ALA A 748 19.72 -24.03 41.54
CA ALA A 748 20.56 -23.59 40.44
C ALA A 748 20.02 -22.32 39.77
N LEU A 749 18.70 -22.31 39.52
CA LEU A 749 18.03 -21.34 38.66
C LEU A 749 16.62 -21.01 39.19
N VAL A 750 16.24 -19.73 39.09
CA VAL A 750 14.86 -19.25 39.10
C VAL A 750 14.48 -18.85 37.67
N SER A 751 13.32 -19.30 37.18
CA SER A 751 12.74 -18.89 35.89
C SER A 751 11.34 -18.32 36.09
N ILE A 752 11.19 -17.01 35.92
CA ILE A 752 9.89 -16.31 36.02
C ILE A 752 9.77 -15.33 34.86
N MET A 753 8.71 -15.41 34.06
CA MET A 753 8.51 -14.57 32.87
C MET A 753 8.15 -13.12 33.21
N THR A 754 8.58 -12.16 32.36
CA THR A 754 8.37 -10.72 32.58
C THR A 754 6.91 -10.30 32.38
N VAL A 755 6.28 -10.77 31.29
CA VAL A 755 4.89 -10.46 30.91
C VAL A 755 4.23 -11.75 30.44
N ASN A 756 3.12 -12.14 31.06
CA ASN A 756 2.41 -13.37 30.70
C ASN A 756 1.74 -13.28 29.32
N ASN A 757 1.79 -14.37 28.53
CA ASN A 757 1.26 -14.40 27.16
C ASN A 757 -0.25 -14.67 27.03
N GLU A 758 -0.96 -14.98 28.10
CA GLU A 758 -2.41 -15.23 28.11
C GLU A 758 -3.16 -14.09 28.81
N ILE A 759 -2.68 -13.63 29.97
CA ILE A 759 -3.33 -12.60 30.81
C ILE A 759 -2.60 -11.24 30.86
N GLY A 760 -1.42 -11.10 30.23
CA GLY A 760 -0.72 -9.81 30.15
C GLY A 760 -0.09 -9.29 31.45
N VAL A 761 -0.24 -9.99 32.58
CA VAL A 761 0.29 -9.60 33.89
C VAL A 761 1.82 -9.48 33.87
N ILE A 762 2.33 -8.42 34.50
CA ILE A 762 3.74 -8.07 34.61
C ILE A 762 4.27 -8.47 35.99
N GLN A 763 5.23 -9.38 36.04
CA GLN A 763 5.83 -9.83 37.31
C GLN A 763 6.82 -8.79 37.88
N PRO A 764 7.07 -8.75 39.21
CA PRO A 764 8.03 -7.86 39.86
C PRO A 764 9.49 -8.31 39.64
N ILE A 765 9.96 -8.23 38.38
CA ILE A 765 11.24 -8.81 37.93
C ILE A 765 12.45 -8.18 38.62
N LYS A 766 12.40 -6.90 38.99
CA LYS A 766 13.50 -6.21 39.69
C LYS A 766 13.68 -6.72 41.12
N GLU A 767 12.57 -6.96 41.80
CA GLU A 767 12.49 -7.48 43.17
C GLU A 767 12.91 -8.97 43.19
N ILE A 768 12.39 -9.77 42.25
CA ILE A 768 12.79 -11.17 42.02
C ILE A 768 14.30 -11.25 41.77
N GLY A 769 14.84 -10.41 40.88
CA GLY A 769 16.28 -10.36 40.58
C GLY A 769 17.13 -9.96 41.78
N ALA A 770 16.65 -9.03 42.63
CA ALA A 770 17.32 -8.68 43.88
C ALA A 770 17.36 -9.86 44.88
N ILE A 771 16.27 -10.61 45.02
CA ILE A 771 16.20 -11.83 45.85
C ILE A 771 17.18 -12.90 45.31
N CYS A 772 17.16 -13.18 44.01
CA CYS A 772 18.07 -14.13 43.36
C CYS A 772 19.54 -13.74 43.56
N ARG A 773 19.87 -12.44 43.38
CA ARG A 773 21.23 -11.92 43.57
C ARG A 773 21.69 -12.01 45.04
N LYS A 774 20.83 -11.65 45.99
CA LYS A 774 21.02 -11.80 47.46
C LYS A 774 21.31 -13.25 47.84
N LYS A 775 20.56 -14.20 47.27
CA LYS A 775 20.68 -15.65 47.52
C LYS A 775 21.76 -16.36 46.68
N LYS A 776 22.41 -15.67 45.74
CA LYS A 776 23.42 -16.21 44.80
C LYS A 776 22.88 -17.36 43.94
N VAL A 777 21.64 -17.22 43.45
CA VAL A 777 20.99 -18.11 42.48
C VAL A 777 20.89 -17.39 41.14
N PHE A 778 21.00 -18.11 40.02
CA PHE A 778 20.84 -17.49 38.69
C PHE A 778 19.37 -17.16 38.42
N PHE A 779 19.13 -16.04 37.73
CA PHE A 779 17.79 -15.62 37.34
C PHE A 779 17.62 -15.57 35.81
N HIS A 780 16.71 -16.41 35.31
CA HIS A 780 16.18 -16.35 33.94
C HIS A 780 14.81 -15.68 33.93
N THR A 781 14.53 -14.87 32.90
CA THR A 781 13.20 -14.38 32.60
C THR A 781 12.86 -14.54 31.12
N ASP A 782 11.71 -15.12 30.81
CA ASP A 782 11.15 -15.03 29.47
C ASP A 782 10.56 -13.63 29.28
N ALA A 783 11.16 -12.83 28.40
CA ALA A 783 10.73 -11.48 28.07
C ALA A 783 10.15 -11.38 26.66
N ALA A 784 9.78 -12.50 26.02
CA ALA A 784 9.29 -12.52 24.64
C ALA A 784 8.06 -11.63 24.41
N GLN A 785 7.18 -11.46 25.41
CA GLN A 785 6.07 -10.51 25.34
C GLN A 785 6.44 -9.11 25.83
N ALA A 786 7.48 -8.94 26.65
CA ALA A 786 7.84 -7.68 27.30
C ALA A 786 8.78 -6.79 26.48
N VAL A 787 9.78 -7.38 25.81
CA VAL A 787 10.75 -6.66 24.98
C VAL A 787 10.02 -5.80 23.96
N GLY A 788 10.51 -4.56 23.77
CA GLY A 788 9.95 -3.60 22.82
C GLY A 788 8.60 -2.99 23.20
N LYS A 789 8.04 -3.32 24.37
CA LYS A 789 6.70 -2.87 24.80
C LYS A 789 6.69 -2.24 26.18
N ILE A 790 7.57 -2.69 27.07
CA ILE A 790 7.89 -2.02 28.34
C ILE A 790 9.40 -1.74 28.41
N PRO A 791 9.86 -0.74 29.18
CA PRO A 791 11.27 -0.52 29.43
C PRO A 791 11.93 -1.72 30.11
N ILE A 792 13.13 -2.10 29.67
CA ILE A 792 13.93 -3.20 30.24
C ILE A 792 15.37 -2.73 30.41
N ASP A 793 15.92 -2.86 31.62
CA ASP A 793 17.37 -2.85 31.86
C ASP A 793 17.77 -4.10 32.64
N VAL A 794 18.54 -4.99 31.99
CA VAL A 794 18.96 -6.26 32.58
C VAL A 794 19.85 -6.09 33.82
N ASN A 795 20.55 -4.97 33.98
CA ASN A 795 21.44 -4.69 35.10
C ASN A 795 20.69 -4.14 36.30
N GLU A 796 19.78 -3.18 36.09
CA GLU A 796 18.88 -2.70 37.13
C GLU A 796 18.06 -3.88 37.70
N TRP A 797 17.52 -4.71 36.82
CA TRP A 797 16.72 -5.88 37.18
C TRP A 797 17.55 -7.07 37.70
N ASN A 798 18.88 -6.96 37.76
CA ASN A 798 19.79 -8.03 38.20
C ASN A 798 19.65 -9.36 37.42
N VAL A 799 19.02 -9.37 36.25
CA VAL A 799 18.76 -10.57 35.44
C VAL A 799 20.07 -11.20 34.94
N ASP A 800 20.17 -12.53 34.98
CA ASP A 800 21.35 -13.28 34.50
C ASP A 800 21.15 -13.84 33.07
N LEU A 801 19.92 -14.25 32.72
CA LEU A 801 19.54 -14.70 31.37
C LEU A 801 18.16 -14.14 30.97
N LEU A 802 17.98 -13.75 29.71
CA LEU A 802 16.71 -13.20 29.21
C LEU A 802 16.41 -13.65 27.78
N SER A 803 15.20 -14.16 27.55
CA SER A 803 14.75 -14.65 26.23
C SER A 803 13.97 -13.61 25.43
N ILE A 804 14.23 -13.56 24.12
CA ILE A 804 13.67 -12.60 23.15
C ILE A 804 13.15 -13.34 21.91
N SER A 805 12.03 -12.89 21.34
CA SER A 805 11.46 -13.44 20.10
C SER A 805 11.14 -12.32 19.10
N GLY A 806 11.61 -12.42 17.85
CA GLY A 806 11.44 -11.36 16.85
C GLY A 806 9.97 -11.11 16.47
N HIS A 807 9.20 -12.18 16.22
CA HIS A 807 7.80 -12.09 15.80
C HIS A 807 6.79 -11.69 16.88
N LYS A 808 7.27 -11.21 18.05
CA LYS A 808 6.47 -10.55 19.09
C LYS A 808 6.75 -9.04 19.18
N ILE A 809 7.63 -8.51 18.32
CA ILE A 809 8.08 -7.11 18.28
C ILE A 809 8.14 -6.55 16.85
N TYR A 810 7.24 -7.03 15.98
CA TYR A 810 7.21 -6.71 14.54
C TYR A 810 8.45 -7.14 13.73
N GLY A 811 9.27 -8.03 14.31
CA GLY A 811 10.34 -8.74 13.62
C GLY A 811 9.88 -10.02 12.90
N PRO A 812 10.76 -10.68 12.13
CA PRO A 812 10.43 -11.91 11.43
C PRO A 812 10.25 -13.12 12.38
N LYS A 813 9.59 -14.16 11.85
CA LYS A 813 9.43 -15.48 12.49
C LYS A 813 10.70 -16.32 12.29
N GLY A 814 10.95 -17.27 13.20
CA GLY A 814 12.13 -18.16 13.13
C GLY A 814 13.44 -17.53 13.62
N ILE A 815 13.38 -16.43 14.36
CA ILE A 815 14.53 -15.81 15.03
C ILE A 815 14.18 -15.30 16.43
N GLY A 816 15.14 -15.39 17.32
CA GLY A 816 15.13 -14.84 18.66
C GLY A 816 16.53 -14.52 19.13
N ALA A 817 16.62 -14.15 20.40
CA ALA A 817 17.90 -13.99 21.08
C ALA A 817 17.81 -14.47 22.52
N CYS A 818 18.96 -14.73 23.11
CA CYS A 818 19.18 -14.99 24.52
C CYS A 818 20.26 -14.03 25.01
N PHE A 819 19.94 -13.18 25.98
CA PHE A 819 20.94 -12.47 26.76
C PHE A 819 21.57 -13.44 27.77
N VAL A 820 22.89 -13.44 27.87
CA VAL A 820 23.66 -14.28 28.80
C VAL A 820 24.72 -13.41 29.48
N ARG A 821 24.48 -13.04 30.73
CA ARG A 821 25.31 -12.09 31.50
C ARG A 821 26.77 -12.55 31.63
N ARG A 822 27.70 -11.66 31.30
CA ARG A 822 29.16 -11.86 31.39
C ARG A 822 29.77 -11.34 32.68
N ARG A 823 29.10 -10.42 33.40
CA ARG A 823 29.54 -9.91 34.72
C ARG A 823 28.34 -9.73 35.69
N PRO A 824 28.28 -10.46 36.81
CA PRO A 824 29.00 -11.71 37.09
C PRO A 824 28.83 -12.76 35.98
N ARG A 825 29.83 -13.63 35.77
CA ARG A 825 29.85 -14.51 34.59
C ARG A 825 28.94 -15.73 34.76
N VAL A 826 27.83 -15.74 34.01
CA VAL A 826 27.00 -16.92 33.78
C VAL A 826 27.77 -17.95 32.94
N ARG A 827 27.45 -19.23 33.14
CA ARG A 827 27.87 -20.35 32.28
C ARG A 827 26.69 -21.28 32.07
N LEU A 828 26.60 -21.86 30.89
CA LEU A 828 25.55 -22.79 30.48
C LEU A 828 26.13 -23.83 29.52
N ASP A 829 25.51 -25.00 29.47
CA ASP A 829 25.86 -26.08 28.56
C ASP A 829 25.10 -25.91 27.23
N PRO A 830 25.77 -25.86 26.07
CA PRO A 830 25.11 -25.59 24.79
C PRO A 830 24.20 -26.75 24.37
N ILE A 831 22.93 -26.45 24.12
CA ILE A 831 21.94 -27.44 23.65
C ILE A 831 22.09 -27.80 22.16
N ILE A 832 22.83 -27.00 21.38
CA ILE A 832 23.15 -27.25 19.96
C ILE A 832 24.67 -27.29 19.78
N THR A 833 25.21 -28.48 19.53
CA THR A 833 26.63 -28.72 19.25
C THR A 833 26.96 -28.50 17.77
N GLY A 834 28.22 -28.19 17.48
CA GLY A 834 28.69 -27.80 16.15
C GLY A 834 29.93 -26.91 16.21
N GLY A 835 30.16 -26.12 15.16
CA GLY A 835 31.42 -25.38 14.92
C GLY A 835 31.73 -24.19 15.83
N GLY A 836 31.19 -24.12 17.05
CA GLY A 836 31.57 -23.11 18.04
C GLY A 836 31.04 -21.69 17.78
N GLN A 837 30.04 -21.53 16.91
CA GLN A 837 29.36 -20.26 16.68
C GLN A 837 28.71 -19.72 17.97
N GLU A 838 28.38 -18.42 17.97
CA GLU A 838 27.82 -17.73 19.12
C GLU A 838 28.61 -17.99 20.42
N ARG A 839 29.94 -17.82 20.32
CA ARG A 839 30.88 -17.91 21.44
C ARG A 839 30.90 -19.30 22.10
N GLY A 840 30.52 -20.34 21.34
CA GLY A 840 30.40 -21.72 21.78
C GLY A 840 29.09 -22.06 22.51
N LEU A 841 28.14 -21.12 22.57
CA LEU A 841 26.87 -21.29 23.30
C LEU A 841 25.71 -21.74 22.39
N ARG A 842 25.75 -21.41 21.10
CA ARG A 842 24.72 -21.77 20.11
C ARG A 842 25.35 -22.01 18.75
N SER A 843 25.61 -23.28 18.40
CA SER A 843 26.29 -23.62 17.16
C SER A 843 25.39 -23.48 15.91
N GLY A 844 26.01 -23.40 14.74
CA GLY A 844 25.34 -23.36 13.44
C GLY A 844 25.43 -22.01 12.73
N THR A 845 25.15 -22.01 11.42
CA THR A 845 25.17 -20.81 10.58
C THR A 845 24.11 -19.80 11.07
N LEU A 846 24.49 -18.52 11.17
CA LEU A 846 23.54 -17.44 11.39
C LEU A 846 22.88 -17.08 10.06
N ALA A 847 21.59 -16.75 10.05
CA ALA A 847 20.88 -16.30 8.85
C ALA A 847 20.84 -14.76 8.83
N PRO A 848 21.67 -14.07 8.01
CA PRO A 848 21.76 -12.62 8.04
C PRO A 848 20.42 -11.88 7.84
N PRO A 849 19.51 -12.29 6.94
CA PRO A 849 18.20 -11.65 6.82
C PRO A 849 17.43 -11.66 8.13
N LEU A 850 17.35 -12.82 8.80
CA LEU A 850 16.58 -12.96 10.04
C LEU A 850 17.23 -12.19 11.20
N VAL A 851 18.57 -12.23 11.29
CA VAL A 851 19.34 -11.49 12.30
C VAL A 851 19.18 -9.98 12.13
N VAL A 852 19.34 -9.46 10.91
CA VAL A 852 19.11 -8.04 10.60
C VAL A 852 17.66 -7.66 10.90
N GLY A 853 16.69 -8.53 10.55
CA GLY A 853 15.28 -8.30 10.84
C GLY A 853 14.96 -8.15 12.33
N ILE A 854 15.51 -8.99 13.22
CA ILE A 854 15.30 -8.82 14.67
C ILE A 854 16.09 -7.62 15.23
N GLY A 855 17.26 -7.31 14.66
CA GLY A 855 18.03 -6.11 15.01
C GLY A 855 17.29 -4.82 14.68
N GLU A 856 16.71 -4.72 13.48
CA GLU A 856 15.94 -3.56 13.06
C GLU A 856 14.62 -3.44 13.83
N ALA A 857 13.94 -4.55 14.08
CA ALA A 857 12.77 -4.59 14.96
C ALA A 857 13.10 -4.04 16.37
N CYS A 858 14.27 -4.40 16.93
CA CYS A 858 14.72 -3.86 18.22
C CYS A 858 15.10 -2.37 18.17
N ARG A 859 15.59 -1.86 17.03
CA ARG A 859 15.88 -0.43 16.82
C ARG A 859 14.59 0.38 16.82
N LEU A 860 13.65 0.01 15.97
CA LEU A 860 12.34 0.66 15.85
C LEU A 860 11.56 0.57 17.15
N ALA A 861 11.55 -0.59 17.81
CA ALA A 861 10.92 -0.76 19.11
C ALA A 861 11.56 0.11 20.22
N LYS A 862 12.85 0.48 20.11
CA LYS A 862 13.47 1.45 21.04
C LYS A 862 13.03 2.88 20.78
N GLU A 863 12.85 3.26 19.52
CA GLU A 863 12.48 4.62 19.10
C GLU A 863 10.99 4.90 19.29
N GLU A 864 10.13 3.89 19.12
CA GLU A 864 8.67 4.06 19.07
C GLU A 864 7.96 3.60 20.35
N MET A 865 8.66 3.00 21.33
CA MET A 865 8.05 2.41 22.54
C MET A 865 7.09 3.35 23.26
N GLU A 866 7.46 4.63 23.42
CA GLU A 866 6.65 5.61 24.15
C GLU A 866 5.36 5.97 23.39
N TYR A 867 5.42 6.03 22.05
CA TYR A 867 4.26 6.28 21.19
C TYR A 867 3.33 5.06 21.17
N ASP A 868 3.88 3.87 20.91
CA ASP A 868 3.13 2.62 20.91
C ASP A 868 2.48 2.37 22.28
N ALA A 869 3.19 2.59 23.39
CA ALA A 869 2.65 2.43 24.74
C ALA A 869 1.47 3.39 25.00
N LYS A 870 1.58 4.67 24.61
CA LYS A 870 0.48 5.64 24.75
C LYS A 870 -0.74 5.25 23.92
N ARG A 871 -0.55 4.91 22.64
CA ARG A 871 -1.62 4.50 21.72
C ARG A 871 -2.31 3.22 22.19
N ILE A 872 -1.53 2.17 22.48
CA ILE A 872 -2.05 0.87 22.91
C ILE A 872 -2.75 0.98 24.27
N SER A 873 -2.28 1.82 25.19
CA SER A 873 -2.97 2.07 26.46
C SER A 873 -4.34 2.72 26.27
N ALA A 874 -4.48 3.67 25.33
CA ALA A 874 -5.76 4.29 25.02
C ALA A 874 -6.75 3.30 24.38
N LEU A 875 -6.30 2.53 23.39
CA LEU A 875 -7.10 1.48 22.74
C LEU A 875 -7.50 0.38 23.73
N SER A 876 -6.57 -0.05 24.59
CA SER A 876 -6.81 -1.05 25.64
C SER A 876 -7.83 -0.58 26.66
N LYS A 877 -7.70 0.65 27.18
CA LYS A 877 -8.68 1.22 28.11
C LYS A 877 -10.07 1.33 27.48
N ARG A 878 -10.16 1.69 26.20
CA ARG A 878 -11.43 1.73 25.45
C ARG A 878 -12.06 0.33 25.36
N LEU A 879 -11.29 -0.66 24.91
CA LEU A 879 -11.73 -2.05 24.81
C LEU A 879 -12.13 -2.62 26.18
N LEU A 880 -11.26 -2.53 27.19
CA LEU A 880 -11.50 -3.09 28.52
C LEU A 880 -12.73 -2.48 29.20
N ASN A 881 -12.89 -1.15 29.14
CA ASN A 881 -14.08 -0.48 29.69
C ASN A 881 -15.36 -0.90 28.96
N GLY A 882 -15.32 -1.08 27.64
CA GLY A 882 -16.47 -1.54 26.87
C GLY A 882 -16.81 -3.01 27.15
N LEU A 883 -15.81 -3.88 27.27
CA LEU A 883 -16.01 -5.29 27.61
C LEU A 883 -16.57 -5.46 29.04
N LEU A 884 -15.98 -4.79 30.03
CA LEU A 884 -16.44 -4.83 31.42
C LEU A 884 -17.75 -4.06 31.68
N SER A 885 -18.30 -3.39 30.66
CA SER A 885 -19.66 -2.81 30.74
C SER A 885 -20.77 -3.84 30.53
N MET A 886 -20.43 -5.08 30.16
CA MET A 886 -21.37 -6.19 30.04
C MET A 886 -21.49 -6.96 31.35
N GLU A 887 -22.72 -7.35 31.69
CA GLU A 887 -23.04 -8.12 32.89
C GLU A 887 -22.26 -9.44 32.94
N HIS A 888 -21.85 -9.86 34.14
CA HIS A 888 -21.11 -11.11 34.38
C HIS A 888 -19.90 -11.28 33.45
N THR A 889 -19.08 -10.24 33.33
CA THR A 889 -17.74 -10.28 32.71
C THR A 889 -16.67 -9.96 33.74
N SER A 890 -15.46 -10.51 33.56
CA SER A 890 -14.34 -10.30 34.49
C SER A 890 -12.99 -10.27 33.79
N LEU A 891 -12.14 -9.31 34.16
CA LEU A 891 -10.73 -9.26 33.73
C LEU A 891 -9.97 -10.43 34.38
N ASN A 892 -9.25 -11.21 33.57
CA ASN A 892 -8.31 -12.21 34.06
C ASN A 892 -6.93 -11.58 34.22
N GLY A 893 -6.50 -11.35 35.46
CA GLY A 893 -5.21 -10.76 35.81
C GLY A 893 -5.32 -9.46 36.64
N ASP A 894 -4.19 -8.97 37.11
CA ASP A 894 -4.07 -7.72 37.86
C ASP A 894 -4.35 -6.48 36.98
N PRO A 895 -5.17 -5.50 37.40
CA PRO A 895 -5.50 -4.32 36.60
C PRO A 895 -4.41 -3.25 36.57
N ASP A 896 -3.53 -3.18 37.58
CA ASP A 896 -2.48 -2.16 37.71
C ASP A 896 -1.10 -2.68 37.26
N LYS A 897 -0.87 -3.99 37.31
CA LYS A 897 0.36 -4.68 36.89
C LYS A 897 0.14 -5.41 35.57
N HIS A 898 -0.36 -4.69 34.57
CA HIS A 898 -0.77 -5.22 33.27
C HIS A 898 0.01 -4.63 32.10
N TYR A 899 0.30 -5.43 31.06
CA TYR A 899 0.67 -4.91 29.76
C TYR A 899 -0.60 -4.63 28.93
N PRO A 900 -0.94 -3.35 28.65
CA PRO A 900 -2.26 -2.98 28.13
C PRO A 900 -2.65 -3.69 26.82
N GLY A 901 -1.69 -4.02 25.96
CA GLY A 901 -1.98 -4.68 24.68
C GLY A 901 -2.40 -6.15 24.76
N CYS A 902 -2.62 -6.73 25.95
CA CYS A 902 -3.00 -8.12 26.17
C CYS A 902 -4.21 -8.24 27.11
N VAL A 903 -5.39 -7.81 26.64
CA VAL A 903 -6.64 -7.85 27.42
C VAL A 903 -7.17 -9.29 27.43
N ASN A 904 -7.57 -9.82 28.59
CA ASN A 904 -8.17 -11.15 28.72
C ASN A 904 -9.41 -11.08 29.61
N VAL A 905 -10.57 -11.49 29.09
CA VAL A 905 -11.87 -11.35 29.78
C VAL A 905 -12.65 -12.66 29.70
N SER A 906 -13.20 -13.11 30.83
CA SER A 906 -14.21 -14.18 30.91
C SER A 906 -15.61 -13.63 30.62
N PHE A 907 -16.40 -14.38 29.86
CA PHE A 907 -17.80 -14.07 29.54
C PHE A 907 -18.72 -15.15 30.11
N ALA A 908 -19.17 -14.99 31.37
CA ALA A 908 -19.92 -16.04 32.04
C ALA A 908 -21.21 -16.41 31.28
N TYR A 909 -21.59 -17.69 31.40
CA TYR A 909 -22.77 -18.31 30.76
C TYR A 909 -22.70 -18.40 29.23
N VAL A 910 -21.54 -18.18 28.62
CA VAL A 910 -21.28 -18.36 27.18
C VAL A 910 -20.17 -19.38 26.96
N GLU A 911 -20.37 -20.34 26.06
CA GLU A 911 -19.31 -21.26 25.62
C GLU A 911 -18.31 -20.54 24.71
N GLY A 912 -17.01 -20.60 25.03
CA GLY A 912 -15.98 -19.88 24.27
C GLY A 912 -15.73 -20.39 22.85
N GLU A 913 -16.00 -21.67 22.55
CA GLU A 913 -15.93 -22.17 21.17
C GLU A 913 -17.06 -21.57 20.32
N SER A 914 -18.31 -21.62 20.79
CA SER A 914 -19.43 -20.90 20.16
C SER A 914 -19.16 -19.40 20.02
N LEU A 915 -18.55 -18.74 21.01
CA LEU A 915 -18.19 -17.32 20.94
C LEU A 915 -17.14 -17.03 19.86
N LEU A 916 -16.06 -17.82 19.76
CA LEU A 916 -15.08 -17.72 18.68
C LEU A 916 -15.72 -18.03 17.30
N MET A 917 -16.66 -18.98 17.24
CA MET A 917 -17.41 -19.30 16.01
C MET A 917 -18.42 -18.22 15.60
N ALA A 918 -18.83 -17.34 16.51
CA ALA A 918 -19.67 -16.17 16.26
C ALA A 918 -18.85 -14.89 15.95
N LEU A 919 -17.55 -14.89 16.23
CA LEU A 919 -16.61 -13.78 16.00
C LEU A 919 -15.60 -14.08 14.86
N LYS A 920 -16.00 -14.84 13.83
CA LYS A 920 -15.10 -15.26 12.72
C LYS A 920 -14.47 -14.11 11.93
N ASP A 921 -15.09 -12.94 12.00
CA ASP A 921 -14.67 -11.65 11.45
C ASP A 921 -13.58 -10.95 12.29
N ILE A 922 -13.22 -11.49 13.46
CA ILE A 922 -12.19 -10.96 14.36
C ILE A 922 -11.26 -12.11 14.79
N ALA A 923 -9.99 -12.07 14.39
CA ALA A 923 -9.01 -13.06 14.78
C ALA A 923 -8.61 -12.88 16.26
N LEU A 924 -9.01 -13.84 17.10
CA LEU A 924 -8.89 -13.86 18.56
C LEU A 924 -8.37 -15.24 19.04
N SER A 925 -8.13 -15.38 20.34
CA SER A 925 -7.76 -16.66 20.96
C SER A 925 -8.35 -16.84 22.36
N SER A 926 -8.84 -18.04 22.67
CA SER A 926 -9.25 -18.48 24.02
C SER A 926 -8.06 -18.89 24.92
N GLY A 927 -6.93 -18.19 24.80
CA GLY A 927 -5.69 -18.45 25.54
C GLY A 927 -4.82 -19.60 24.99
N SER A 928 -5.43 -20.68 24.49
CA SER A 928 -4.79 -21.94 24.06
C SER A 928 -3.96 -21.89 22.76
N ALA A 929 -3.58 -20.70 22.27
CA ALA A 929 -2.94 -20.45 20.97
C ALA A 929 -1.67 -21.29 20.63
N CYS A 930 -1.01 -21.89 21.62
CA CYS A 930 0.18 -22.72 21.42
C CYS A 930 -0.07 -24.23 21.61
N THR A 931 -1.33 -24.65 21.84
CA THR A 931 -1.76 -26.05 22.02
C THR A 931 -2.96 -26.36 21.13
N SER A 932 -2.81 -26.16 19.81
CA SER A 932 -3.85 -26.33 18.78
C SER A 932 -4.24 -27.79 18.49
N ALA A 933 -4.27 -28.66 19.51
CA ALA A 933 -4.43 -30.10 19.39
C ALA A 933 -5.12 -30.77 20.61
N SER A 934 -5.46 -30.00 21.65
CA SER A 934 -6.05 -30.52 22.89
C SER A 934 -7.13 -29.56 23.40
N LEU A 935 -8.33 -30.07 23.65
CA LEU A 935 -9.51 -29.29 24.09
C LEU A 935 -9.44 -28.84 25.57
N GLU A 936 -8.26 -28.82 26.19
CA GLU A 936 -8.11 -28.52 27.62
C GLU A 936 -8.28 -27.02 27.93
N PRO A 937 -8.93 -26.67 29.06
CA PRO A 937 -9.01 -25.29 29.53
C PRO A 937 -7.63 -24.73 29.90
N SER A 938 -7.46 -23.41 29.81
CA SER A 938 -6.16 -22.76 30.07
C SER A 938 -5.60 -23.13 31.44
N TYR A 939 -4.39 -23.69 31.44
CA TYR A 939 -3.60 -23.98 32.63
C TYR A 939 -3.15 -22.71 33.37
N VAL A 940 -3.09 -21.56 32.68
CA VAL A 940 -2.85 -20.26 33.31
C VAL A 940 -4.08 -19.84 34.11
N LEU A 941 -5.28 -19.92 33.50
CA LEU A 941 -6.52 -19.52 34.18
C LEU A 941 -6.87 -20.47 35.35
N ARG A 942 -6.67 -21.77 35.18
CA ARG A 942 -6.75 -22.75 36.29
C ARG A 942 -5.76 -22.41 37.43
N ALA A 943 -4.56 -21.92 37.12
CA ALA A 943 -3.58 -21.50 38.13
C ALA A 943 -3.91 -20.15 38.81
N LEU A 944 -4.85 -19.37 38.27
CA LEU A 944 -5.46 -18.21 38.93
C LEU A 944 -6.64 -18.60 39.85
N GLY A 945 -7.07 -19.87 39.81
CA GLY A 945 -8.23 -20.37 40.55
C GLY A 945 -9.57 -20.20 39.83
N ASN A 946 -9.57 -19.91 38.53
CA ASN A 946 -10.81 -19.94 37.73
C ASN A 946 -11.31 -21.39 37.60
N SER A 947 -12.64 -21.57 37.60
CA SER A 947 -13.26 -22.84 37.22
C SER A 947 -13.04 -23.15 35.73
N ASP A 948 -13.25 -24.40 35.34
CA ASP A 948 -13.03 -24.81 33.94
C ASP A 948 -14.01 -24.13 32.98
N GLU A 949 -15.26 -23.86 33.40
CA GLU A 949 -16.25 -23.11 32.61
C GLU A 949 -15.83 -21.64 32.42
N SER A 950 -15.27 -21.01 33.46
CA SER A 950 -14.69 -19.66 33.36
C SER A 950 -13.45 -19.65 32.45
N ALA A 951 -12.60 -20.68 32.53
CA ALA A 951 -11.44 -20.82 31.67
C ALA A 951 -11.81 -21.10 30.20
N HIS A 952 -12.88 -21.87 29.94
CA HIS A 952 -13.41 -22.10 28.60
C HIS A 952 -14.14 -20.88 28.03
N SER A 953 -14.75 -20.03 28.85
CA SER A 953 -15.45 -18.80 28.43
C SER A 953 -14.56 -17.54 28.35
N SER A 954 -13.24 -17.72 28.41
CA SER A 954 -12.25 -16.62 28.40
C SER A 954 -11.68 -16.33 27.01
N ILE A 955 -11.62 -15.06 26.63
CA ILE A 955 -11.06 -14.59 25.34
C ILE A 955 -9.92 -13.59 25.58
N ARG A 956 -8.80 -13.78 24.89
CA ARG A 956 -7.68 -12.84 24.80
C ARG A 956 -7.80 -11.97 23.55
N PHE A 957 -7.72 -10.66 23.75
CA PHE A 957 -7.68 -9.61 22.73
C PHE A 957 -6.29 -8.96 22.71
N GLY A 958 -5.57 -9.12 21.61
CA GLY A 958 -4.19 -8.69 21.42
C GLY A 958 -4.06 -7.44 20.56
N ILE A 959 -3.88 -6.28 21.21
CA ILE A 959 -3.76 -4.96 20.56
C ILE A 959 -2.28 -4.68 20.21
N GLY A 960 -2.05 -4.09 19.04
CA GLY A 960 -0.71 -3.73 18.57
C GLY A 960 -0.65 -2.39 17.83
N ARG A 961 0.53 -2.09 17.28
CA ARG A 961 0.90 -0.85 16.58
C ARG A 961 -0.08 -0.45 15.49
N PHE A 962 -0.52 -1.43 14.70
CA PHE A 962 -1.39 -1.23 13.54
C PHE A 962 -2.88 -1.22 13.88
N THR A 963 -3.27 -1.61 15.11
CA THR A 963 -4.67 -1.58 15.56
C THR A 963 -5.19 -0.14 15.61
N THR A 964 -6.46 0.04 15.24
CA THR A 964 -7.15 1.33 15.08
C THR A 964 -8.32 1.50 16.05
N GLU A 965 -8.83 2.72 16.19
CA GLU A 965 -9.99 3.02 17.05
C GLU A 965 -11.29 2.45 16.46
N SER A 966 -11.44 2.46 15.13
CA SER A 966 -12.60 1.86 14.44
C SER A 966 -12.64 0.33 14.57
N GLU A 967 -11.49 -0.35 14.50
CA GLU A 967 -11.42 -1.79 14.81
C GLU A 967 -11.87 -2.09 16.25
N ILE A 968 -11.45 -1.30 17.24
CA ILE A 968 -11.88 -1.48 18.63
C ILE A 968 -13.37 -1.21 18.80
N ASP A 969 -13.93 -0.18 18.17
CA ASP A 969 -15.37 0.11 18.23
C ASP A 969 -16.21 -0.97 17.54
N TYR A 970 -15.76 -1.46 16.40
CA TYR A 970 -16.38 -2.60 15.73
C TYR A 970 -16.37 -3.84 16.63
N VAL A 971 -15.21 -4.18 17.22
CA VAL A 971 -15.06 -5.34 18.11
C VAL A 971 -15.93 -5.21 19.37
N LEU A 972 -16.04 -4.01 19.95
CA LEU A 972 -16.91 -3.75 21.10
C LEU A 972 -18.38 -3.96 20.78
N LYS A 973 -18.84 -3.41 19.65
CA LYS A 973 -20.20 -3.66 19.14
C LYS A 973 -20.41 -5.16 18.92
N ALA A 974 -19.49 -5.79 18.20
CA ALA A 974 -19.57 -7.19 17.82
C ALA A 974 -19.66 -8.12 19.04
N VAL A 975 -18.69 -8.07 19.95
CA VAL A 975 -18.68 -8.94 21.14
C VAL A 975 -19.96 -8.76 21.95
N LYS A 976 -20.48 -7.53 22.10
CA LYS A 976 -21.76 -7.29 22.79
C LYS A 976 -22.95 -7.98 22.10
N GLU A 977 -23.07 -7.84 20.79
CA GLU A 977 -24.13 -8.50 20.01
C GLU A 977 -24.04 -10.03 20.11
N ARG A 978 -22.85 -10.61 19.92
CA ARG A 978 -22.64 -12.07 19.99
C ARG A 978 -22.83 -12.64 21.40
N VAL A 979 -22.35 -11.97 22.44
CA VAL A 979 -22.47 -12.43 23.84
C VAL A 979 -23.94 -12.38 24.31
N THR A 980 -24.70 -11.34 23.94
CA THR A 980 -26.13 -11.26 24.26
C THR A 980 -26.88 -12.41 23.59
N PHE A 981 -26.68 -12.61 22.30
CA PHE A 981 -27.31 -13.66 21.50
C PHE A 981 -26.97 -15.09 21.97
N LEU A 982 -25.72 -15.35 22.38
CA LEU A 982 -25.34 -16.66 22.92
C LEU A 982 -25.89 -16.90 24.34
N ARG A 983 -26.16 -15.84 25.12
CA ARG A 983 -26.85 -15.94 26.42
C ARG A 983 -28.34 -16.22 26.29
N GLU A 984 -29.01 -15.64 25.29
CA GLU A 984 -30.42 -15.95 24.95
C GLU A 984 -30.64 -17.44 24.59
N LEU A 985 -29.56 -18.19 24.31
CA LEU A 985 -29.57 -19.60 23.95
C LEU A 985 -28.97 -20.50 25.04
N SER A 986 -28.60 -19.94 26.19
CA SER A 986 -27.85 -20.64 27.25
C SER A 986 -28.77 -21.01 28.42
N PRO A 987 -29.01 -22.31 28.70
CA PRO A 987 -29.81 -22.73 29.86
C PRO A 987 -29.23 -22.26 31.20
N LEU A 988 -27.90 -22.05 31.26
CA LEU A 988 -27.24 -21.49 32.44
C LEU A 988 -27.58 -20.01 32.65
N TRP A 989 -27.91 -19.27 31.59
CA TRP A 989 -28.36 -17.88 31.68
C TRP A 989 -29.82 -17.79 32.09
N GLU A 990 -30.69 -18.64 31.53
CA GLU A 990 -32.10 -18.74 31.89
C GLU A 990 -32.28 -19.00 33.39
N LEU A 991 -31.59 -20.03 33.93
CA LEU A 991 -31.60 -20.35 35.36
C LEU A 991 -31.10 -19.20 36.26
N VAL A 992 -30.11 -18.42 35.80
CA VAL A 992 -29.58 -17.26 36.55
C VAL A 992 -30.55 -16.08 36.51
N GLN A 993 -31.28 -15.88 35.41
CA GLN A 993 -32.36 -14.88 35.31
C GLN A 993 -33.58 -15.27 36.17
N GLU A 994 -33.85 -16.57 36.34
CA GLU A 994 -34.83 -17.08 37.32
C GLU A 994 -34.34 -17.00 38.78
N GLY A 995 -33.07 -16.66 39.03
CA GLY A 995 -32.49 -16.49 40.36
C GLY A 995 -31.98 -17.78 41.02
N VAL A 996 -31.74 -18.83 40.23
CA VAL A 996 -31.20 -20.12 40.72
C VAL A 996 -29.69 -20.03 40.92
N ASP A 997 -29.21 -20.42 42.11
CA ASP A 997 -27.78 -20.60 42.35
C ASP A 997 -27.28 -21.90 41.69
N LEU A 998 -26.49 -21.78 40.63
CA LEU A 998 -25.93 -22.90 39.88
C LEU A 998 -25.04 -23.84 40.73
N ASN A 999 -24.53 -23.37 41.87
CA ASN A 999 -23.77 -24.19 42.83
C ASN A 999 -24.66 -25.19 43.60
N THR A 1000 -25.99 -25.04 43.54
CA THR A 1000 -26.96 -25.94 44.21
C THR A 1000 -27.49 -27.05 43.30
N ILE A 1001 -27.06 -27.10 42.03
CA ILE A 1001 -27.50 -28.09 41.05
C ILE A 1001 -26.54 -29.29 41.05
N GLU A 1002 -27.05 -30.50 41.27
CA GLU A 1002 -26.28 -31.74 41.12
C GLU A 1002 -26.10 -32.10 39.64
N TRP A 1003 -25.01 -31.60 39.03
CA TRP A 1003 -24.64 -31.92 37.66
C TRP A 1003 -24.16 -33.37 37.51
N SER A 1004 -24.67 -34.08 36.50
CA SER A 1004 -24.21 -35.44 36.17
C SER A 1004 -22.81 -35.42 35.57
N GLN A 1005 -21.84 -36.07 36.23
CA GLN A 1005 -20.49 -36.24 35.70
C GLN A 1005 -20.49 -37.06 34.40
N HIS A 1006 -19.68 -36.63 33.43
CA HIS A 1006 -19.46 -37.24 32.12
C HIS A 1006 -17.97 -37.53 31.88
#